data_AF-A0A970GXR0-F1
#
_entry.id   AF-A0A970GXR0-F1
#
_cell.length_a   1.000
_cell.length_b   1.000
_cell.length_c   1.000
_cell.angle_alpha   90.00
_cell.angle_beta   90.00
_cell.angle_gamma   90.00
#
_symmetry.space_group_name_H-M   'P 1'
#
loop_
_entity.id
_entity.type
_entity.pdbx_description
1 polymer ?
#
loop_
_entity_poly.entity_id
_entity_poly.type
_entity_poly.pdbx_seq_one_letter_code
_entity_poly.pdbx_strand_id
1 'polypeptide(L)'
;MLIEKIRKNSDEYGSIPFWSWNDRLDPEELRRQINVMNEISMNGFFMHARGGLETEYLSDDWYDCIRQCVDEAKKLGMEAWSYDENGWPSGFAGGKLLEDKKNHATYLEHEIKDAFDNTALGVYKVTDKGIERLHDNMEGVNEYFCVYQKYDSSYVDTMDAEITKEYIRLTHEDYKKVLGEDFGVGKGMPGFFTDEPQYYRYKTPWSNKLRDEFGKKYGYDIMDYLPALFVKFDEEYLDWKKIRYDYHYLIHELYTNNFIKVIYEWCEENNCLLTGHTVEEARLSTQMWCCGGAMPFYEYQHIPGIDHLGRGIPADIAPKQVGSVAAQLGRKKVLSEMFGCCGWDVSPYELKKIAEWQYASGVNLMCQHLYPYSIRGQRKRDYPAFYSEHLPWQEQMTDFNVYFKRLGYVLAMGSELVNTLIIHPIHSAYLTYNRQEDMESVLELEREFENITNMFSQNQIAYHYGDETLMAKHAKVNDDGTLSVGLCTYEYVVLPYCQTLDSSTVELLKEFLDKGGKLYLYKGIPERIDGRKADLSFLKQTCTFEDIKDAQIVKLSKNGSNIPYLRVMTRDTEDGRIFYILNLSDEVIKDVDVVIKGRKELSVLDLMDLNLKEVAGSKLSFEGGESFVLVEKASDVKADMEVREFAKRKIEGRFVFKDKVVNSINLDYAYMSYDGETYEKLMPVMQIKDLLFRRRYEGKLYLKYEFNVKEIPNTLRACFEPLKYTSVKVNGMEVVLSDEWFLDRSFLTADILEFVKEGKNELVFELDYYQDDYVYYVLYGGVSESLRNCLNFDTEIESVYLYGDFSVVCDSDFTSSRNNVLEYAGQFHIARQKEDVDISDVVKDGYPFFSGKMHVAKTFNVDKIQKMELIVDGRYSVCDCYVNGKMAGRLMYKNHCDITEFVKEGENELELVFYNSQRNLLGPHHFVDPEPTALGPVQFSLENMWTEEGCPAHLDRYSFVRFGADIYIGT
;
A
#
# COMPACT_ATOMS: atom_id res chain seq x y z
N MET A 1 -5.17 -14.78 -32.19
CA MET A 1 -5.60 -15.46 -30.96
C MET A 1 -5.10 -14.78 -29.68
N LEU A 2 -3.84 -14.91 -29.23
CA LEU A 2 -3.35 -14.23 -28.00
C LEU A 2 -3.68 -12.71 -27.92
N ILE A 3 -3.28 -11.91 -28.92
CA ILE A 3 -3.55 -10.46 -28.94
C ILE A 3 -5.05 -10.14 -28.90
N GLU A 4 -5.88 -10.94 -29.57
CA GLU A 4 -7.35 -10.76 -29.58
C GLU A 4 -7.94 -11.09 -28.20
N LYS A 5 -7.42 -12.10 -27.52
CA LYS A 5 -7.80 -12.43 -26.14
C LYS A 5 -7.47 -11.29 -25.18
N ILE A 6 -6.28 -10.69 -25.31
CA ILE A 6 -5.88 -9.52 -24.50
C ILE A 6 -6.83 -8.34 -24.75
N ARG A 7 -7.08 -7.99 -26.03
CA ARG A 7 -8.00 -6.89 -26.38
C ARG A 7 -9.41 -7.09 -25.86
N LYS A 8 -9.88 -8.34 -25.80
CA LYS A 8 -11.25 -8.67 -25.40
C LYS A 8 -11.45 -8.69 -23.88
N ASN A 9 -10.47 -9.18 -23.13
CA ASN A 9 -10.69 -9.54 -21.72
C ASN A 9 -9.77 -8.81 -20.73
N SER A 10 -8.83 -7.97 -21.19
CA SER A 10 -7.92 -7.27 -20.25
C SER A 10 -8.61 -6.24 -19.36
N ASP A 11 -9.79 -5.77 -19.74
CA ASP A 11 -10.56 -4.83 -18.91
C ASP A 11 -10.97 -5.45 -17.56
N GLU A 12 -11.19 -6.77 -17.50
CA GLU A 12 -11.48 -7.49 -16.25
C GLU A 12 -10.34 -7.42 -15.21
N TYR A 13 -9.15 -6.97 -15.61
CA TYR A 13 -7.95 -6.82 -14.77
C TYR A 13 -7.56 -5.36 -14.58
N GLY A 14 -8.43 -4.40 -14.96
CA GLY A 14 -8.22 -2.99 -14.66
C GLY A 14 -8.22 -2.71 -13.17
N SER A 15 -7.60 -1.61 -12.76
CA SER A 15 -7.51 -1.27 -11.34
C SER A 15 -8.87 -1.01 -10.72
N ILE A 16 -8.96 -1.33 -9.42
CA ILE A 16 -10.14 -1.15 -8.57
C ILE A 16 -9.66 -0.37 -7.34
N PRO A 17 -9.50 0.95 -7.40
CA PRO A 17 -9.00 1.75 -6.28
C PRO A 17 -9.92 1.68 -5.05
N PHE A 18 -9.33 1.95 -3.89
CA PHE A 18 -10.08 2.40 -2.73
C PHE A 18 -10.59 3.81 -2.96
N TRP A 19 -11.89 3.92 -3.15
CA TRP A 19 -12.57 5.19 -3.28
C TRP A 19 -13.06 5.64 -1.91
N SER A 20 -12.28 6.52 -1.29
CA SER A 20 -12.50 6.98 0.08
C SER A 20 -13.67 7.95 0.13
N TRP A 21 -14.81 7.44 0.60
CA TRP A 21 -15.98 8.22 0.99
C TRP A 21 -15.69 8.82 2.35
N ASN A 22 -15.18 10.04 2.31
CA ASN A 22 -14.61 10.71 3.47
C ASN A 22 -15.19 12.10 3.69
N ASP A 23 -16.33 12.45 3.12
CA ASP A 23 -16.97 13.76 3.30
C ASP A 23 -18.50 13.59 3.30
N ARG A 24 -19.26 14.69 3.29
CA ARG A 24 -20.68 14.67 2.99
C ARG A 24 -20.87 14.31 1.52
N LEU A 25 -21.43 13.13 1.30
CA LEU A 25 -21.56 12.55 -0.02
C LEU A 25 -22.71 13.20 -0.79
N ASP A 26 -22.44 13.55 -2.04
CA ASP A 26 -23.41 14.08 -2.99
C ASP A 26 -23.50 13.18 -4.24
N PRO A 27 -24.70 12.67 -4.60
CA PRO A 27 -24.87 11.80 -5.75
C PRO A 27 -24.37 12.34 -7.09
N GLU A 28 -24.40 13.65 -7.33
CA GLU A 28 -23.89 14.21 -8.61
C GLU A 28 -22.36 14.16 -8.66
N GLU A 29 -21.71 14.54 -7.57
CA GLU A 29 -20.25 14.44 -7.44
C GLU A 29 -19.77 12.98 -7.50
N LEU A 30 -20.47 12.06 -6.82
CA LEU A 30 -20.18 10.63 -6.89
C LEU A 30 -20.21 10.11 -8.35
N ARG A 31 -21.25 10.44 -9.11
CA ARG A 31 -21.34 10.07 -10.54
C ARG A 31 -20.23 10.69 -11.37
N ARG A 32 -19.87 11.95 -11.11
CA ARG A 32 -18.79 12.62 -11.84
C ARG A 32 -17.45 11.91 -11.60
N GLN A 33 -17.11 11.58 -10.36
CA GLN A 33 -15.87 10.86 -10.03
C GLN A 33 -15.83 9.47 -10.66
N ILE A 34 -16.96 8.76 -10.70
CA ILE A 34 -17.07 7.47 -11.42
C ILE A 34 -16.77 7.64 -12.92
N ASN A 35 -17.32 8.68 -13.56
CA ASN A 35 -17.04 8.95 -14.98
C ASN A 35 -15.55 9.24 -15.20
N VAL A 36 -14.90 10.00 -14.31
CA VAL A 36 -13.46 10.28 -14.38
C VAL A 36 -12.63 8.99 -14.21
N MET A 37 -12.99 8.12 -13.26
CA MET A 37 -12.31 6.82 -13.07
C MET A 37 -12.41 5.95 -14.34
N ASN A 38 -13.57 5.94 -15.00
CA ASN A 38 -13.76 5.25 -16.28
C ASN A 38 -12.90 5.85 -17.40
N GLU A 39 -12.83 7.19 -17.51
CA GLU A 39 -12.03 7.89 -18.52
C GLU A 39 -10.54 7.55 -18.43
N ILE A 40 -10.01 7.36 -17.21
CA ILE A 40 -8.61 6.96 -16.97
C ILE A 40 -8.40 5.43 -16.95
N SER A 41 -9.34 4.66 -17.50
CA SER A 41 -9.25 3.20 -17.69
C SER A 41 -9.19 2.35 -16.40
N MET A 42 -9.81 2.79 -15.31
CA MET A 42 -10.09 1.94 -14.14
C MET A 42 -11.29 1.02 -14.44
N ASN A 43 -11.35 -0.16 -13.81
CA ASN A 43 -12.43 -1.15 -14.04
C ASN A 43 -13.53 -1.10 -12.97
N GLY A 44 -13.24 -0.55 -11.80
CA GLY A 44 -14.19 -0.52 -10.69
C GLY A 44 -13.71 0.37 -9.57
N PHE A 45 -14.32 0.24 -8.40
CA PHE A 45 -13.91 0.94 -7.18
C PHE A 45 -14.51 0.24 -5.95
N PHE A 46 -13.84 0.36 -4.80
CA PHE A 46 -14.38 0.00 -3.49
C PHE A 46 -14.92 1.26 -2.81
N MET A 47 -16.22 1.30 -2.53
CA MET A 47 -16.88 2.42 -1.82
C MET A 47 -16.52 2.36 -0.33
N HIS A 48 -15.42 3.01 0.04
CA HIS A 48 -14.71 2.86 1.32
C HIS A 48 -15.05 4.02 2.26
N ALA A 49 -15.85 3.76 3.31
CA ALA A 49 -16.08 4.72 4.37
C ALA A 49 -14.78 5.00 5.14
N ARG A 50 -14.35 6.26 5.20
CA ARG A 50 -13.03 6.62 5.71
C ARG A 50 -13.08 7.89 6.58
N GLY A 51 -12.05 8.08 7.42
CA GLY A 51 -11.93 9.21 8.33
C GLY A 51 -12.27 10.55 7.67
N GLY A 52 -13.16 11.30 8.31
CA GLY A 52 -13.77 12.53 7.75
C GLY A 52 -15.19 12.35 7.21
N LEU A 53 -15.71 11.14 7.10
CA LEU A 53 -17.07 10.90 6.62
C LEU A 53 -18.11 11.68 7.46
N GLU A 54 -18.88 12.56 6.79
CA GLU A 54 -20.00 13.29 7.42
C GLU A 54 -21.34 12.58 7.20
N THR A 55 -21.50 11.86 6.08
CA THR A 55 -22.70 11.06 5.82
C THR A 55 -22.72 9.85 6.75
N GLU A 56 -23.74 9.72 7.60
CA GLU A 56 -23.84 8.63 8.58
C GLU A 56 -23.79 7.25 7.90
N TYR A 57 -22.86 6.40 8.34
CA TYR A 57 -22.66 5.05 7.80
C TYR A 57 -23.88 4.15 8.05
N LEU A 58 -24.31 3.41 7.02
CA LEU A 58 -25.54 2.57 7.03
C LEU A 58 -26.85 3.34 7.26
N SER A 59 -26.86 4.67 7.05
CA SER A 59 -28.09 5.47 7.02
C SER A 59 -28.82 5.33 5.67
N ASP A 60 -30.04 5.86 5.60
CA ASP A 60 -30.80 5.93 4.33
C ASP A 60 -30.06 6.75 3.26
N ASP A 61 -29.37 7.83 3.64
CA ASP A 61 -28.58 8.67 2.74
C ASP A 61 -27.35 7.92 2.21
N TRP A 62 -26.68 7.15 3.07
CA TRP A 62 -25.59 6.24 2.68
C TRP A 62 -26.06 5.24 1.61
N TYR A 63 -27.18 4.57 1.89
CA TYR A 63 -27.74 3.58 0.96
C TYR A 63 -28.25 4.20 -0.34
N ASP A 64 -28.71 5.45 -0.32
CA ASP A 64 -29.01 6.17 -1.56
C ASP A 64 -27.75 6.38 -2.39
N CYS A 65 -26.66 6.85 -1.79
CA CYS A 65 -25.37 6.99 -2.46
C CYS A 65 -24.91 5.66 -3.08
N ILE A 66 -25.00 4.55 -2.34
CA ILE A 66 -24.68 3.20 -2.84
C ILE A 66 -25.50 2.87 -4.10
N ARG A 67 -26.82 3.08 -4.08
CA ARG A 67 -27.68 2.82 -5.26
C ARG A 67 -27.28 3.66 -6.47
N GLN A 68 -26.97 4.94 -6.26
CA GLN A 68 -26.59 5.85 -7.34
C GLN A 68 -25.25 5.44 -7.97
N CYS A 69 -24.28 5.03 -7.16
CA CYS A 69 -22.99 4.55 -7.66
C CYS A 69 -23.12 3.22 -8.41
N VAL A 70 -23.92 2.29 -7.90
CA VAL A 70 -24.21 1.02 -8.56
C VAL A 70 -24.91 1.23 -9.91
N ASP A 71 -25.90 2.12 -9.97
CA ASP A 71 -26.58 2.47 -11.22
C ASP A 71 -25.62 3.08 -12.25
N GLU A 72 -24.77 4.01 -11.84
CA GLU A 72 -23.80 4.64 -12.74
C GLU A 72 -22.72 3.67 -13.22
N ALA A 73 -22.16 2.85 -12.33
CA ALA A 73 -21.17 1.83 -12.69
C ALA A 73 -21.73 0.86 -13.75
N LYS A 74 -22.99 0.44 -13.62
CA LYS A 74 -23.65 -0.42 -14.62
C LYS A 74 -23.74 0.23 -16.00
N LYS A 75 -24.00 1.54 -16.08
CA LYS A 75 -24.06 2.26 -17.38
C LYS A 75 -22.71 2.27 -18.07
N LEU A 76 -21.63 2.31 -17.30
CA LEU A 76 -20.25 2.39 -17.80
C LEU A 76 -19.58 1.01 -17.94
N GLY A 77 -20.18 -0.05 -17.39
CA GLY A 77 -19.60 -1.39 -17.36
C GLY A 77 -18.50 -1.55 -16.31
N MET A 78 -18.53 -0.74 -15.25
CA MET A 78 -17.59 -0.81 -14.12
C MET A 78 -18.14 -1.68 -12.98
N GLU A 79 -17.25 -2.14 -12.11
CA GLU A 79 -17.59 -2.88 -10.90
C GLU A 79 -17.65 -1.97 -9.66
N ALA A 80 -18.84 -1.77 -9.09
CA ALA A 80 -19.02 -1.03 -7.83
C ALA A 80 -18.99 -1.99 -6.64
N TRP A 81 -17.89 -2.06 -5.91
CA TRP A 81 -17.73 -2.96 -4.76
C TRP A 81 -18.06 -2.27 -3.44
N SER A 82 -18.65 -3.00 -2.50
CA SER A 82 -18.80 -2.51 -1.13
C SER A 82 -17.51 -2.73 -0.36
N TYR A 83 -17.09 -1.72 0.39
CA TYR A 83 -16.25 -1.91 1.56
C TYR A 83 -17.18 -2.20 2.75
N ASP A 84 -16.89 -3.23 3.55
CA ASP A 84 -17.86 -3.80 4.48
C ASP A 84 -17.92 -3.11 5.86
N GLU A 85 -17.09 -2.09 6.09
CA GLU A 85 -16.91 -1.41 7.38
C GLU A 85 -16.86 0.14 7.26
N ASN A 86 -16.95 0.86 8.38
CA ASN A 86 -16.54 2.27 8.49
C ASN A 86 -15.14 2.37 9.09
N GLY A 87 -14.16 2.77 8.28
CA GLY A 87 -12.74 2.63 8.61
C GLY A 87 -12.29 1.17 8.63
N TRP A 88 -11.03 0.95 9.01
CA TRP A 88 -10.44 -0.37 9.20
C TRP A 88 -10.08 -0.56 10.67
N PRO A 89 -10.04 -1.80 11.20
CA PRO A 89 -10.28 -3.09 10.53
C PRO A 89 -11.75 -3.55 10.50
N SER A 90 -12.14 -4.42 9.57
CA SER A 90 -13.51 -4.95 9.45
C SER A 90 -13.98 -5.77 10.66
N GLY A 91 -15.27 -5.65 11.01
CA GLY A 91 -15.96 -6.59 11.89
C GLY A 91 -16.83 -5.99 12.99
N PHE A 92 -16.87 -4.66 13.13
CA PHE A 92 -17.56 -3.96 14.23
C PHE A 92 -18.74 -3.06 13.79
N ALA A 93 -19.04 -2.99 12.49
CA ALA A 93 -20.21 -2.34 11.86
C ALA A 93 -20.41 -0.88 12.28
N GLY A 94 -19.38 -0.05 12.10
CA GLY A 94 -19.38 1.38 12.42
C GLY A 94 -19.56 1.67 13.90
N GLY A 95 -19.20 0.71 14.76
CA GLY A 95 -19.27 0.81 16.22
C GLY A 95 -20.52 0.18 16.83
N LYS A 96 -21.52 -0.22 16.02
CA LYS A 96 -22.78 -0.80 16.51
C LYS A 96 -22.55 -2.05 17.37
N LEU A 97 -21.60 -2.90 17.00
CA LEU A 97 -21.29 -4.11 17.78
C LEU A 97 -20.55 -3.81 19.08
N LEU A 98 -19.88 -2.67 19.19
CA LEU A 98 -19.12 -2.27 20.38
C LEU A 98 -20.03 -1.77 21.52
N GLU A 99 -21.32 -1.53 21.26
CA GLU A 99 -22.31 -1.18 22.28
C GLU A 99 -22.51 -2.31 23.30
N ASP A 100 -22.40 -3.58 22.87
CA ASP A 100 -22.37 -4.73 23.78
C ASP A 100 -20.94 -5.09 24.14
N LYS A 101 -20.57 -4.86 25.41
CA LYS A 101 -19.25 -5.19 25.97
C LYS A 101 -18.87 -6.67 25.85
N LYS A 102 -19.83 -7.56 25.64
CA LYS A 102 -19.54 -8.99 25.41
C LYS A 102 -18.88 -9.23 24.06
N ASN A 103 -19.05 -8.32 23.11
CA ASN A 103 -18.45 -8.43 21.79
C ASN A 103 -17.01 -7.94 21.76
N HIS A 104 -16.57 -7.21 22.78
CA HIS A 104 -15.25 -6.59 22.83
C HIS A 104 -14.13 -7.62 22.70
N ALA A 105 -13.13 -7.30 21.90
CA ALA A 105 -11.94 -8.12 21.76
C ALA A 105 -11.29 -8.30 23.14
N THR A 106 -10.83 -9.52 23.44
CA THR A 106 -10.24 -9.82 24.75
C THR A 106 -8.76 -10.19 24.64
N TYR A 107 -8.01 -9.92 25.70
CA TYR A 107 -6.59 -10.20 25.76
C TYR A 107 -6.12 -10.50 27.19
N LEU A 108 -4.94 -11.11 27.31
CA LEU A 108 -4.32 -11.43 28.59
C LEU A 108 -3.20 -10.45 28.92
N GLU A 109 -3.14 -10.09 30.21
CA GLU A 109 -2.00 -9.44 30.85
C GLU A 109 -1.62 -10.20 32.12
N HIS A 110 -0.39 -9.98 32.61
CA HIS A 110 0.04 -10.57 33.86
C HIS A 110 0.70 -9.54 34.79
N GLU A 111 0.63 -9.81 36.09
CA GLU A 111 1.35 -9.08 37.13
C GLU A 111 1.93 -10.07 38.14
N ILE A 112 3.05 -9.73 38.76
CA ILE A 112 3.61 -10.48 39.89
C ILE A 112 3.22 -9.73 41.17
N LYS A 113 2.52 -10.41 42.08
CA LYS A 113 2.02 -9.85 43.35
C LYS A 113 2.57 -10.59 44.56
N ASP A 114 2.56 -9.95 45.71
CA ASP A 114 2.97 -10.54 46.99
C ASP A 114 1.82 -11.28 47.72
N ALA A 115 0.61 -11.25 47.17
CA ALA A 115 -0.58 -11.91 47.71
C ALA A 115 -1.45 -12.53 46.61
N PHE A 116 -2.24 -13.55 46.98
CA PHE A 116 -3.23 -14.16 46.09
C PHE A 116 -4.31 -13.14 45.70
N ASP A 117 -4.58 -13.01 44.40
CA ASP A 117 -5.59 -12.11 43.86
C ASP A 117 -6.78 -12.91 43.33
N ASN A 118 -7.90 -12.88 44.04
CA ASN A 118 -9.14 -13.57 43.64
C ASN A 118 -9.87 -12.93 42.44
N THR A 119 -9.42 -11.76 41.97
CA THR A 119 -9.94 -11.08 40.78
C THR A 119 -9.20 -11.50 39.51
N ALA A 120 -8.06 -12.19 39.63
CA ALA A 120 -7.32 -12.70 38.49
C ALA A 120 -8.08 -13.83 37.77
N LEU A 121 -7.91 -13.91 36.46
CA LEU A 121 -8.39 -15.04 35.64
C LEU A 121 -7.72 -16.36 36.09
N GLY A 122 -6.44 -16.28 36.47
CA GLY A 122 -5.72 -17.37 37.10
C GLY A 122 -4.55 -16.86 37.95
N VAL A 123 -4.30 -17.54 39.08
CA VAL A 123 -3.18 -17.25 39.97
C VAL A 123 -2.26 -18.47 39.99
N TYR A 124 -0.96 -18.25 39.87
CA TYR A 124 0.01 -19.33 39.70
C TYR A 124 1.23 -19.13 40.58
N LYS A 125 1.77 -20.25 41.05
CA LYS A 125 3.16 -20.36 41.48
C LYS A 125 3.97 -20.80 40.27
N VAL A 126 4.89 -19.94 39.84
CA VAL A 126 5.76 -20.17 38.69
C VAL A 126 7.18 -20.40 39.21
N THR A 127 7.80 -21.50 38.82
CA THR A 127 9.20 -21.80 39.12
C THR A 127 9.89 -22.30 37.86
N ASP A 128 11.23 -22.38 37.86
CA ASP A 128 11.99 -22.96 36.73
C ASP A 128 11.55 -24.40 36.40
N LYS A 129 10.92 -25.10 37.35
CA LYS A 129 10.44 -26.48 37.23
C LYS A 129 8.99 -26.61 36.77
N GLY A 130 8.27 -25.52 36.54
CA GLY A 130 6.92 -25.55 35.99
C GLY A 130 5.92 -24.61 36.67
N ILE A 131 4.64 -24.93 36.44
CA ILE A 131 3.49 -24.09 36.78
C ILE A 131 2.57 -24.87 37.71
N GLU A 132 2.17 -24.24 38.82
CA GLU A 132 1.12 -24.74 39.71
C GLU A 132 0.04 -23.67 39.82
N ARG A 133 -1.18 -23.99 39.37
CA ARG A 133 -2.34 -23.10 39.51
C ARG A 133 -2.86 -23.15 40.94
N LEU A 134 -3.02 -21.99 41.54
CA LEU A 134 -3.48 -21.82 42.92
C LEU A 134 -4.95 -21.37 42.94
N HIS A 135 -5.68 -21.80 43.97
CA HIS A 135 -7.08 -21.42 44.19
C HIS A 135 -7.29 -20.64 45.50
N ASP A 136 -6.26 -20.53 46.33
CA ASP A 136 -6.23 -19.72 47.55
C ASP A 136 -4.77 -19.34 47.89
N ASN A 137 -4.58 -18.48 48.88
CA ASN A 137 -3.28 -18.18 49.47
C ASN A 137 -2.58 -19.47 49.93
N MET A 138 -1.28 -19.57 49.65
CA MET A 138 -0.48 -20.74 49.99
C MET A 138 0.68 -20.34 50.90
N GLU A 139 0.83 -21.03 52.03
CA GLU A 139 1.95 -20.81 52.94
C GLU A 139 3.28 -21.14 52.24
N GLY A 140 4.25 -20.22 52.32
CA GLY A 140 5.55 -20.36 51.67
C GLY A 140 5.62 -19.87 50.22
N VAL A 141 4.55 -19.29 49.68
CA VAL A 141 4.56 -18.57 48.39
C VAL A 141 4.60 -17.06 48.65
N ASN A 142 5.67 -16.40 48.22
CA ASN A 142 5.87 -14.96 48.40
C ASN A 142 5.61 -14.15 47.12
N GLU A 143 5.52 -14.82 45.97
CA GLU A 143 5.27 -14.21 44.67
C GLU A 143 4.20 -15.03 43.93
N TYR A 144 3.14 -14.35 43.51
CA TYR A 144 1.99 -14.89 42.81
C TYR A 144 1.97 -14.31 41.40
N PHE A 145 2.10 -15.17 40.39
CA PHE A 145 1.93 -14.79 38.99
C PHE A 145 0.42 -14.74 38.70
N CYS A 146 -0.13 -13.55 38.56
CA CYS A 146 -1.56 -13.33 38.38
C CYS A 146 -1.82 -12.95 36.92
N VAL A 147 -2.64 -13.73 36.22
CA VAL A 147 -3.06 -13.46 34.83
C VAL A 147 -4.47 -12.88 34.84
N TYR A 148 -4.70 -11.81 34.08
CA TYR A 148 -5.97 -11.11 33.98
C TYR A 148 -6.47 -11.12 32.54
N GLN A 149 -7.78 -11.34 32.38
CA GLN A 149 -8.48 -11.04 31.13
C GLN A 149 -8.85 -9.56 31.10
N LYS A 150 -8.51 -8.90 30.01
CA LYS A 150 -8.84 -7.50 29.72
C LYS A 150 -9.65 -7.43 28.41
N TYR A 151 -10.23 -6.26 28.17
CA TYR A 151 -11.13 -6.01 27.05
C TYR A 151 -10.70 -4.72 26.36
N ASP A 152 -10.83 -4.69 25.04
CA ASP A 152 -10.66 -3.50 24.23
C ASP A 152 -12.01 -2.95 23.78
N SER A 153 -12.28 -1.68 24.07
CA SER A 153 -13.57 -1.05 23.77
C SER A 153 -13.70 -0.49 22.35
N SER A 154 -12.74 -0.79 21.48
CA SER A 154 -12.65 -0.25 20.13
C SER A 154 -12.66 -1.32 19.04
N TYR A 155 -12.62 -2.61 19.39
CA TYR A 155 -12.71 -3.70 18.43
C TYR A 155 -13.41 -4.94 19.01
N VAL A 156 -13.76 -5.90 18.14
CA VAL A 156 -14.56 -7.08 18.49
C VAL A 156 -13.74 -8.38 18.57
N ASP A 157 -14.26 -9.39 19.27
CA ASP A 157 -13.71 -10.74 19.29
C ASP A 157 -14.08 -11.52 18.01
N THR A 158 -13.25 -11.41 16.98
CA THR A 158 -13.40 -12.11 15.70
C THR A 158 -13.27 -13.63 15.79
N MET A 159 -12.87 -14.18 16.95
CA MET A 159 -12.85 -15.63 17.19
C MET A 159 -14.22 -16.18 17.59
N ASP A 160 -15.26 -15.35 17.78
CA ASP A 160 -16.64 -15.79 18.03
C ASP A 160 -17.53 -15.65 16.80
N ALA A 161 -17.94 -16.78 16.22
CA ALA A 161 -18.77 -16.81 15.01
C ALA A 161 -20.14 -16.14 15.20
N GLU A 162 -20.67 -16.06 16.42
CA GLU A 162 -21.94 -15.38 16.67
C GLU A 162 -21.82 -13.86 16.50
N ILE A 163 -20.65 -13.30 16.82
CA ILE A 163 -20.35 -11.87 16.59
C ILE A 163 -20.26 -11.60 15.08
N THR A 164 -19.55 -12.46 14.33
CA THR A 164 -19.45 -12.36 12.87
C THR A 164 -20.82 -12.49 12.19
N LYS A 165 -21.70 -13.38 12.68
CA LYS A 165 -23.07 -13.50 12.14
C LYS A 165 -23.88 -12.23 12.38
N GLU A 166 -23.73 -11.60 13.54
CA GLU A 166 -24.40 -10.32 13.82
C GLU A 166 -23.82 -9.19 12.97
N TYR A 167 -22.50 -9.19 12.72
CA TYR A 167 -21.86 -8.29 11.75
C TYR A 167 -22.50 -8.41 10.36
N ILE A 168 -22.59 -9.63 9.80
CA ILE A 168 -23.27 -9.91 8.52
C ILE A 168 -24.72 -9.44 8.54
N ARG A 169 -25.44 -9.64 9.65
CA ARG A 169 -26.83 -9.20 9.81
C ARG A 169 -26.98 -7.67 9.77
N LEU A 170 -26.01 -6.93 10.29
CA LEU A 170 -26.00 -5.47 10.38
C LEU A 170 -25.46 -4.79 9.12
N THR A 171 -24.66 -5.49 8.32
CA THR A 171 -24.04 -4.95 7.10
C THR A 171 -24.57 -5.66 5.86
N HIS A 172 -24.03 -6.85 5.57
CA HIS A 172 -24.22 -7.61 4.33
C HIS A 172 -25.70 -7.85 3.96
N GLU A 173 -26.54 -8.22 4.94
CA GLU A 173 -27.99 -8.43 4.71
C GLU A 173 -28.71 -7.14 4.33
N ASP A 174 -28.32 -5.98 4.89
CA ASP A 174 -28.93 -4.70 4.54
C ASP A 174 -28.51 -4.24 3.13
N TYR A 175 -27.24 -4.42 2.73
CA TYR A 175 -26.80 -4.18 1.35
C TYR A 175 -27.59 -5.03 0.35
N LYS A 176 -27.72 -6.33 0.62
CA LYS A 176 -28.51 -7.26 -0.21
C LYS A 176 -29.97 -6.84 -0.32
N LYS A 177 -30.59 -6.44 0.80
CA LYS A 177 -31.97 -5.97 0.84
C LYS A 177 -32.17 -4.66 0.07
N VAL A 178 -31.28 -3.69 0.23
CA VAL A 178 -31.36 -2.37 -0.40
C VAL A 178 -31.18 -2.46 -1.91
N LEU A 179 -30.25 -3.28 -2.38
CA LEU A 179 -29.90 -3.40 -3.81
C LEU A 179 -30.81 -4.38 -4.57
N GLY A 180 -31.37 -5.39 -3.91
CA GLY A 180 -32.32 -6.32 -4.52
C GLY A 180 -31.79 -6.98 -5.80
N GLU A 181 -32.35 -6.61 -6.96
CA GLU A 181 -31.95 -7.18 -8.25
C GLU A 181 -30.52 -6.81 -8.65
N ASP A 182 -29.98 -5.70 -8.15
CA ASP A 182 -28.62 -5.22 -8.46
C ASP A 182 -27.52 -5.88 -7.60
N PHE A 183 -27.88 -6.69 -6.60
CA PHE A 183 -26.94 -7.38 -5.73
C PHE A 183 -26.43 -8.69 -6.33
N GLY A 184 -25.10 -8.85 -6.39
CA GLY A 184 -24.40 -10.10 -6.71
C GLY A 184 -23.63 -10.09 -8.03
N VAL A 185 -22.93 -11.20 -8.32
CA VAL A 185 -22.07 -11.35 -9.50
C VAL A 185 -22.83 -11.14 -10.81
N GLY A 186 -22.27 -10.33 -11.71
CA GLY A 186 -22.84 -10.03 -13.03
C GLY A 186 -24.01 -9.05 -13.01
N LYS A 187 -24.26 -8.38 -11.87
CA LYS A 187 -25.30 -7.36 -11.70
C LYS A 187 -24.66 -5.99 -11.47
N GLY A 188 -24.98 -5.31 -10.37
CA GLY A 188 -24.49 -3.98 -10.05
C GLY A 188 -23.37 -3.96 -9.01
N MET A 189 -23.54 -4.67 -7.91
CA MET A 189 -22.54 -4.79 -6.84
C MET A 189 -22.06 -6.25 -6.75
N PRO A 190 -20.84 -6.58 -7.21
CA PRO A 190 -20.41 -7.96 -7.34
C PRO A 190 -19.98 -8.60 -6.02
N GLY A 191 -19.58 -7.82 -5.01
CA GLY A 191 -18.94 -8.35 -3.82
C GLY A 191 -18.61 -7.34 -2.74
N PHE A 192 -17.95 -7.86 -1.70
CA PHE A 192 -17.42 -7.11 -0.56
C PHE A 192 -15.89 -7.19 -0.51
N PHE A 193 -15.28 -6.11 -0.03
CA PHE A 193 -13.92 -6.07 0.48
C PHE A 193 -13.95 -6.09 2.00
N THR A 194 -13.21 -7.02 2.60
CA THR A 194 -13.02 -7.13 4.06
C THR A 194 -11.56 -6.81 4.40
N ASP A 195 -11.35 -5.77 5.20
CA ASP A 195 -10.05 -5.12 5.38
C ASP A 195 -9.44 -5.36 6.77
N GLU A 196 -8.20 -5.83 6.78
CA GLU A 196 -7.38 -6.04 7.97
C GLU A 196 -8.06 -6.70 9.19
N PRO A 197 -8.99 -7.67 9.06
CA PRO A 197 -9.53 -8.34 10.22
C PRO A 197 -8.41 -9.00 11.02
N GLN A 198 -8.62 -9.08 12.33
CA GLN A 198 -7.58 -9.54 13.26
C GLN A 198 -8.18 -10.09 14.54
N TYR A 199 -7.39 -10.83 15.31
CA TYR A 199 -7.58 -10.85 16.76
C TYR A 199 -6.89 -9.63 17.39
N TYR A 200 -7.03 -9.42 18.70
CA TYR A 200 -6.47 -8.24 19.35
C TYR A 200 -4.94 -8.18 19.30
N ARG A 201 -4.39 -7.34 18.40
CA ARG A 201 -2.97 -7.38 18.02
C ARG A 201 -1.97 -6.73 18.98
N TYR A 202 -2.42 -5.87 19.87
CA TYR A 202 -1.51 -5.09 20.72
C TYR A 202 -1.07 -5.83 21.99
N LYS A 203 -1.71 -6.96 22.32
CA LYS A 203 -1.46 -7.75 23.54
C LYS A 203 -1.57 -9.25 23.22
N THR A 204 -1.41 -10.11 24.22
CA THR A 204 -1.59 -11.56 24.06
C THR A 204 -3.08 -11.85 23.84
N PRO A 205 -3.54 -12.23 22.65
CA PRO A 205 -4.97 -12.33 22.32
C PRO A 205 -5.67 -13.39 23.17
N TRP A 206 -6.97 -13.23 23.39
CA TRP A 206 -7.76 -14.22 24.12
C TRP A 206 -9.19 -14.26 23.60
N SER A 207 -9.85 -15.40 23.78
CA SER A 207 -11.29 -15.52 23.57
C SER A 207 -11.87 -16.50 24.57
N ASN A 208 -13.13 -16.29 24.94
CA ASN A 208 -13.87 -17.30 25.70
C ASN A 208 -14.08 -18.57 24.87
N LYS A 209 -14.16 -18.47 23.53
CA LYS A 209 -14.24 -19.64 22.63
C LYS A 209 -12.98 -20.48 22.66
N LEU A 210 -11.81 -19.83 22.71
CA LEU A 210 -10.54 -20.51 22.89
C LEU A 210 -10.58 -21.38 24.15
N ARG A 211 -10.99 -20.79 25.29
CA ARG A 211 -11.10 -21.52 26.55
C ARG A 211 -12.07 -22.72 26.46
N ASP A 212 -13.22 -22.53 25.83
CA ASP A 212 -14.26 -23.56 25.72
C ASP A 212 -13.86 -24.74 24.82
N GLU A 213 -13.08 -24.48 23.77
CA GLU A 213 -12.68 -25.50 22.79
C GLU A 213 -11.33 -26.16 23.11
N PHE A 214 -10.45 -25.49 23.84
CA PHE A 214 -9.07 -25.97 24.07
C PHE A 214 -9.04 -27.37 24.72
N GLY A 215 -9.78 -27.56 25.82
CA GLY A 215 -9.81 -28.84 26.52
C GLY A 215 -10.42 -29.97 25.69
N LYS A 216 -11.39 -29.65 24.82
CA LYS A 216 -12.02 -30.62 23.92
C LYS A 216 -11.04 -31.09 22.85
N LYS A 217 -10.23 -30.17 22.31
CA LYS A 217 -9.27 -30.47 21.23
C LYS A 217 -8.01 -31.18 21.74
N TYR A 218 -7.46 -30.75 22.87
CA TYR A 218 -6.15 -31.21 23.30
C TYR A 218 -6.14 -32.08 24.57
N GLY A 219 -7.27 -32.22 25.27
CA GLY A 219 -7.40 -33.10 26.44
C GLY A 219 -6.77 -32.59 27.73
N TYR A 220 -6.43 -31.30 27.82
CA TYR A 220 -5.97 -30.63 29.05
C TYR A 220 -6.49 -29.19 29.11
N ASP A 221 -6.55 -28.60 30.31
CA ASP A 221 -7.06 -27.24 30.49
C ASP A 221 -5.93 -26.21 30.32
N ILE A 222 -6.07 -25.30 29.35
CA ILE A 222 -5.12 -24.19 29.14
C ILE A 222 -5.01 -23.29 30.37
N MET A 223 -6.07 -23.23 31.18
CA MET A 223 -6.10 -22.43 32.39
C MET A 223 -5.08 -22.88 33.43
N ASP A 224 -4.57 -24.11 33.35
CA ASP A 224 -3.50 -24.59 34.25
C ASP A 224 -2.10 -24.14 33.80
N TYR A 225 -1.99 -23.54 32.61
CA TYR A 225 -0.72 -23.26 31.96
C TYR A 225 -0.60 -21.85 31.38
N LEU A 226 -1.48 -20.89 31.70
CA LEU A 226 -1.40 -19.52 31.18
C LEU A 226 -0.02 -18.84 31.31
N PRO A 227 0.77 -19.05 32.39
CA PRO A 227 2.13 -18.50 32.46
C PRO A 227 3.07 -18.94 31.31
N ALA A 228 2.81 -20.09 30.68
CA ALA A 228 3.59 -20.57 29.53
C ALA A 228 3.51 -19.63 28.31
N LEU A 229 2.47 -18.80 28.21
CA LEU A 229 2.33 -17.80 27.14
C LEU A 229 3.29 -16.60 27.32
N PHE A 230 3.78 -16.38 28.54
CA PHE A 230 4.62 -15.22 28.89
C PHE A 230 6.05 -15.63 29.23
N VAL A 231 6.25 -16.81 29.83
CA VAL A 231 7.52 -17.28 30.38
C VAL A 231 8.00 -18.51 29.62
N LYS A 232 9.33 -18.62 29.45
CA LYS A 232 10.01 -19.80 28.91
C LYS A 232 10.42 -20.72 30.06
N PHE A 233 10.29 -22.02 29.89
CA PHE A 233 10.63 -23.02 30.92
C PHE A 233 11.73 -23.96 30.42
N ASP A 234 12.38 -24.65 31.35
CA ASP A 234 13.23 -25.77 30.97
C ASP A 234 12.36 -26.94 30.49
N GLU A 235 12.60 -27.35 29.24
CA GLU A 235 11.83 -28.39 28.54
C GLU A 235 12.02 -29.80 29.14
N GLU A 236 12.94 -29.98 30.10
CA GLU A 236 13.03 -31.20 30.91
C GLU A 236 11.84 -31.30 31.90
N TYR A 237 11.36 -30.17 32.42
CA TYR A 237 10.30 -30.14 33.43
C TYR A 237 8.93 -29.77 32.87
N LEU A 238 8.87 -28.89 31.87
CA LEU A 238 7.62 -28.48 31.22
C LEU A 238 7.83 -28.25 29.72
N ASP A 239 7.11 -29.00 28.88
CA ASP A 239 7.10 -28.78 27.43
C ASP A 239 6.24 -27.56 27.04
N TRP A 240 6.70 -26.36 27.40
CA TRP A 240 5.97 -25.11 27.18
C TRP A 240 5.78 -24.80 25.68
N LYS A 241 6.65 -25.29 24.80
CA LYS A 241 6.53 -25.14 23.34
C LYS A 241 5.29 -25.86 22.80
N LYS A 242 4.97 -27.06 23.32
CA LYS A 242 3.71 -27.75 23.01
C LYS A 242 2.50 -26.91 23.37
N ILE A 243 2.55 -26.25 24.53
CA ILE A 243 1.43 -25.45 25.05
C ILE A 243 1.21 -24.22 24.15
N ARG A 244 2.29 -23.52 23.77
CA ARG A 244 2.20 -22.39 22.84
C ARG A 244 1.75 -22.81 21.44
N TYR A 245 2.23 -23.96 20.95
CA TYR A 245 1.75 -24.53 19.69
C TYR A 245 0.24 -24.76 19.71
N ASP A 246 -0.25 -25.51 20.69
CA ASP A 246 -1.68 -25.83 20.84
C ASP A 246 -2.52 -24.54 20.95
N TYR A 247 -2.03 -23.53 21.66
CA TYR A 247 -2.67 -22.22 21.82
C TYR A 247 -2.74 -21.42 20.51
N HIS A 248 -1.60 -21.20 19.85
CA HIS A 248 -1.55 -20.39 18.63
C HIS A 248 -2.28 -21.06 17.46
N TYR A 249 -2.14 -22.38 17.33
CA TYR A 249 -2.86 -23.15 16.32
C TYR A 249 -4.38 -23.02 16.50
N LEU A 250 -4.88 -23.13 17.73
CA LEU A 250 -6.33 -23.01 17.98
C LEU A 250 -6.84 -21.58 17.80
N ILE A 251 -6.08 -20.54 18.18
CA ILE A 251 -6.46 -19.16 17.88
C ILE A 251 -6.56 -18.93 16.37
N HIS A 252 -5.55 -19.37 15.61
CA HIS A 252 -5.53 -19.25 14.15
C HIS A 252 -6.74 -19.97 13.51
N GLU A 253 -7.04 -21.18 13.98
CA GLU A 253 -8.19 -21.96 13.51
C GLU A 253 -9.53 -21.28 13.84
N LEU A 254 -9.70 -20.76 15.07
CA LEU A 254 -10.92 -20.07 15.48
C LEU A 254 -11.10 -18.78 14.67
N TYR A 255 -10.08 -17.96 14.55
CA TYR A 255 -10.11 -16.73 13.74
C TYR A 255 -10.52 -17.03 12.30
N THR A 256 -9.84 -17.98 11.64
CA THR A 256 -10.10 -18.31 10.24
C THR A 256 -11.50 -18.89 10.03
N ASN A 257 -11.94 -19.81 10.88
CA ASN A 257 -13.23 -20.49 10.72
C ASN A 257 -14.42 -19.67 11.19
N ASN A 258 -14.24 -18.76 12.16
CA ASN A 258 -15.34 -18.01 12.77
C ASN A 258 -15.48 -16.59 12.22
N PHE A 259 -14.48 -16.08 11.49
CA PHE A 259 -14.56 -14.80 10.80
C PHE A 259 -14.67 -14.98 9.28
N ILE A 260 -13.55 -15.16 8.58
CA ILE A 260 -13.52 -15.07 7.12
C ILE A 260 -14.30 -16.18 6.44
N LYS A 261 -14.25 -17.41 6.97
CA LYS A 261 -15.02 -18.54 6.43
C LYS A 261 -16.53 -18.29 6.51
N VAL A 262 -17.01 -17.72 7.61
CA VAL A 262 -18.44 -17.42 7.81
C VAL A 262 -18.92 -16.40 6.76
N ILE A 263 -18.13 -15.36 6.51
CA ILE A 263 -18.42 -14.36 5.47
C ILE A 263 -18.38 -14.99 4.08
N TYR A 264 -17.35 -15.81 3.81
CA TYR A 264 -17.21 -16.53 2.54
C TYR A 264 -18.41 -17.43 2.24
N GLU A 265 -18.84 -18.24 3.21
CA GLU A 265 -19.99 -19.13 3.07
C GLU A 265 -21.28 -18.34 2.83
N TRP A 266 -21.47 -17.23 3.53
CA TRP A 266 -22.60 -16.33 3.26
C TRP A 266 -22.53 -15.75 1.84
N CYS A 267 -21.36 -15.34 1.38
CA CYS A 267 -21.16 -14.81 0.03
C CYS A 267 -21.50 -15.85 -1.06
N GLU A 268 -21.05 -17.11 -0.88
CA GLU A 268 -21.38 -18.22 -1.79
C GLU A 268 -22.88 -18.51 -1.84
N GLU A 269 -23.55 -18.53 -0.68
CA GLU A 269 -25.01 -18.73 -0.59
C GLU A 269 -25.82 -17.62 -1.29
N ASN A 270 -25.22 -16.44 -1.46
CA ASN A 270 -25.88 -15.25 -1.98
C ASN A 270 -25.37 -14.79 -3.37
N ASN A 271 -24.54 -15.61 -4.04
CA ASN A 271 -23.94 -15.27 -5.34
C ASN A 271 -23.23 -13.91 -5.31
N CYS A 272 -22.33 -13.75 -4.33
CA CYS A 272 -21.56 -12.56 -4.04
C CYS A 272 -20.07 -12.91 -3.91
N LEU A 273 -19.18 -12.03 -4.37
CA LEU A 273 -17.74 -12.24 -4.24
C LEU A 273 -17.21 -11.65 -2.92
N LEU A 274 -16.06 -12.18 -2.49
CA LEU A 274 -15.34 -11.76 -1.31
C LEU A 274 -13.87 -11.57 -1.66
N THR A 275 -13.34 -10.41 -1.33
CA THR A 275 -11.93 -10.03 -1.48
C THR A 275 -11.47 -9.24 -0.25
N GLY A 276 -10.25 -8.74 -0.28
CA GLY A 276 -9.59 -8.07 0.84
C GLY A 276 -8.36 -8.85 1.30
N HIS A 277 -7.90 -8.59 2.51
CA HIS A 277 -6.72 -9.24 3.06
C HIS A 277 -6.73 -9.24 4.58
N THR A 278 -5.93 -10.12 5.18
CA THR A 278 -5.63 -10.05 6.61
C THR A 278 -4.54 -9.01 6.83
N VAL A 279 -4.35 -8.55 8.07
CA VAL A 279 -3.30 -7.56 8.35
C VAL A 279 -1.90 -8.18 8.42
N GLU A 280 -0.89 -7.45 7.96
CA GLU A 280 0.56 -7.66 8.23
C GLU A 280 1.18 -8.98 7.71
N GLU A 281 1.08 -9.25 6.41
CA GLU A 281 1.39 -10.53 5.77
C GLU A 281 2.87 -10.72 5.38
N ALA A 282 3.69 -9.67 5.47
CA ALA A 282 5.05 -9.65 4.92
C ALA A 282 6.09 -10.45 5.72
N ARG A 283 5.80 -10.79 6.98
CA ARG A 283 6.74 -11.39 7.93
C ARG A 283 6.04 -12.43 8.81
N LEU A 284 6.77 -13.46 9.26
CA LEU A 284 6.21 -14.46 10.19
C LEU A 284 5.87 -13.78 11.52
N SER A 285 6.76 -12.90 12.00
CA SER A 285 6.59 -12.19 13.27
C SER A 285 5.34 -11.31 13.30
N THR A 286 5.05 -10.60 12.21
CA THR A 286 3.91 -9.68 12.13
C THR A 286 2.59 -10.42 11.88
N GLN A 287 2.61 -11.53 11.14
CA GLN A 287 1.44 -12.42 11.04
C GLN A 287 1.01 -12.98 12.41
N MET A 288 1.96 -13.22 13.33
CA MET A 288 1.66 -13.64 14.70
C MET A 288 1.00 -12.54 15.56
N TRP A 289 0.94 -11.30 15.09
CA TRP A 289 0.21 -10.22 15.79
C TRP A 289 -1.29 -10.38 15.66
N CYS A 290 -1.78 -10.96 14.57
CA CYS A 290 -3.14 -10.69 14.11
C CYS A 290 -3.90 -11.87 13.53
N CYS A 291 -3.22 -12.83 12.89
CA CYS A 291 -3.88 -13.96 12.22
C CYS A 291 -3.23 -15.31 12.51
N GLY A 292 -1.92 -15.35 12.81
CA GLY A 292 -1.17 -16.60 13.00
C GLY A 292 -0.82 -17.33 11.70
N GLY A 293 -1.03 -16.72 10.53
CA GLY A 293 -0.75 -17.34 9.24
C GLY A 293 -1.71 -16.84 8.17
N ALA A 294 -1.19 -16.17 7.13
CA ALA A 294 -2.04 -15.54 6.12
C ALA A 294 -2.58 -16.54 5.07
N MET A 295 -1.85 -17.61 4.77
CA MET A 295 -2.20 -18.52 3.67
C MET A 295 -3.57 -19.23 3.82
N PRO A 296 -3.95 -19.75 5.01
CA PRO A 296 -5.27 -20.34 5.21
C PRO A 296 -6.44 -19.35 5.07
N PHE A 297 -6.19 -18.06 5.28
CA PHE A 297 -7.20 -17.01 5.09
C PHE A 297 -7.61 -16.89 3.61
N TYR A 298 -6.63 -16.95 2.70
CA TYR A 298 -6.85 -16.85 1.25
C TYR A 298 -7.73 -17.97 0.66
N GLU A 299 -7.85 -19.12 1.35
CA GLU A 299 -8.76 -20.21 0.94
C GLU A 299 -10.21 -19.72 0.85
N TYR A 300 -10.58 -18.85 1.80
CA TYR A 300 -11.92 -18.29 1.97
C TYR A 300 -12.07 -16.92 1.31
N GLN A 301 -11.45 -16.73 0.15
CA GLN A 301 -11.62 -15.55 -0.68
C GLN A 301 -11.81 -15.94 -2.14
N HIS A 302 -12.71 -15.25 -2.84
CA HIS A 302 -12.93 -15.43 -4.26
C HIS A 302 -11.82 -14.77 -5.09
N ILE A 303 -11.37 -13.60 -4.62
CA ILE A 303 -10.21 -12.87 -5.12
C ILE A 303 -9.31 -12.65 -3.89
N PRO A 304 -8.34 -13.53 -3.64
CA PRO A 304 -7.44 -13.34 -2.51
C PRO A 304 -6.58 -12.09 -2.71
N GLY A 305 -6.32 -11.36 -1.63
CA GLY A 305 -5.60 -10.10 -1.64
C GLY A 305 -4.49 -10.03 -0.63
N ILE A 306 -3.60 -9.05 -0.79
CA ILE A 306 -2.57 -8.63 0.18
C ILE A 306 -2.52 -7.11 0.27
N ASP A 307 -1.74 -6.58 1.22
CA ASP A 307 -1.34 -5.17 1.25
C ASP A 307 0.18 -4.94 1.10
N HIS A 308 0.54 -3.93 0.30
CA HIS A 308 1.88 -3.36 0.21
C HIS A 308 1.87 -1.84 -0.11
N LEU A 309 1.84 -1.01 0.92
CA LEU A 309 1.70 0.45 0.79
C LEU A 309 2.97 1.25 0.43
N GLY A 310 4.15 0.81 0.88
CA GLY A 310 5.38 1.63 0.92
C GLY A 310 6.20 1.68 -0.39
N ARG A 311 7.21 2.57 -0.45
CA ARG A 311 8.14 2.67 -1.60
C ARG A 311 9.17 1.52 -1.71
N GLY A 312 9.37 0.75 -0.64
CA GLY A 312 10.43 -0.25 -0.55
C GLY A 312 10.04 -1.59 -1.14
N ILE A 313 10.98 -2.29 -1.78
CA ILE A 313 10.78 -3.65 -2.32
C ILE A 313 11.44 -4.66 -1.35
N PRO A 314 10.68 -5.34 -0.47
CA PRO A 314 11.20 -6.34 0.46
C PRO A 314 11.40 -7.71 -0.22
N ALA A 315 11.65 -8.75 0.57
CA ALA A 315 11.62 -10.13 0.09
C ALA A 315 10.22 -10.50 -0.45
N ASP A 316 10.16 -11.41 -1.42
CA ASP A 316 8.97 -11.77 -2.20
C ASP A 316 7.86 -12.50 -1.39
N ILE A 317 7.94 -12.53 -0.05
CA ILE A 317 7.13 -13.38 0.85
C ILE A 317 5.63 -13.16 0.67
N ALA A 318 5.12 -11.94 0.91
CA ALA A 318 3.68 -11.65 0.83
C ALA A 318 3.07 -12.01 -0.54
N PRO A 319 3.58 -11.49 -1.68
CA PRO A 319 3.01 -11.81 -2.98
C PRO A 319 3.20 -13.29 -3.36
N LYS A 320 4.26 -13.96 -2.90
CA LYS A 320 4.43 -15.41 -3.12
C LYS A 320 3.47 -16.25 -2.29
N GLN A 321 3.14 -15.87 -1.06
CA GLN A 321 2.12 -16.57 -0.25
C GLN A 321 0.77 -16.57 -0.97
N VAL A 322 0.26 -15.39 -1.33
CA VAL A 322 -1.05 -15.26 -1.98
C VAL A 322 -1.05 -15.88 -3.39
N GLY A 323 0.04 -15.70 -4.15
CA GLY A 323 0.20 -16.31 -5.47
C GLY A 323 0.22 -17.84 -5.44
N SER A 324 0.86 -18.42 -4.41
CA SER A 324 0.90 -19.87 -4.21
C SER A 324 -0.49 -20.45 -3.96
N VAL A 325 -1.25 -19.85 -3.04
CA VAL A 325 -2.62 -20.30 -2.74
C VAL A 325 -3.53 -20.11 -3.95
N ALA A 326 -3.41 -18.97 -4.64
CA ALA A 326 -4.19 -18.70 -5.84
C ALA A 326 -3.92 -19.75 -6.94
N ALA A 327 -2.66 -20.09 -7.20
CA ALA A 327 -2.30 -21.11 -8.18
C ALA A 327 -2.81 -22.50 -7.76
N GLN A 328 -2.61 -22.89 -6.50
CA GLN A 328 -3.00 -24.20 -5.96
C GLN A 328 -4.53 -24.40 -5.97
N LEU A 329 -5.31 -23.35 -5.65
CA LEU A 329 -6.77 -23.42 -5.59
C LEU A 329 -7.46 -22.95 -6.88
N GLY A 330 -6.71 -22.52 -7.88
CA GLY A 330 -7.24 -22.10 -9.19
C GLY A 330 -7.89 -20.71 -9.20
N ARG A 331 -7.54 -19.83 -8.27
CA ARG A 331 -7.98 -18.42 -8.27
C ARG A 331 -7.27 -17.67 -9.39
N LYS A 332 -8.02 -16.93 -10.21
CA LYS A 332 -7.50 -16.25 -11.41
C LYS A 332 -7.08 -14.80 -11.16
N LYS A 333 -7.79 -14.11 -10.27
CA LYS A 333 -7.48 -12.74 -9.85
C LYS A 333 -6.83 -12.78 -8.47
N VAL A 334 -5.74 -12.04 -8.31
CA VAL A 334 -5.03 -11.85 -7.05
C VAL A 334 -4.82 -10.36 -6.88
N LEU A 335 -5.47 -9.80 -5.87
CA LEU A 335 -5.48 -8.38 -5.60
C LEU A 335 -4.28 -7.97 -4.73
N SER A 336 -3.85 -6.73 -4.85
CA SER A 336 -3.00 -6.10 -3.85
C SER A 336 -3.42 -4.65 -3.65
N GLU A 337 -3.67 -4.26 -2.41
CA GLU A 337 -3.67 -2.87 -1.98
C GLU A 337 -2.25 -2.33 -2.04
N MET A 338 -2.06 -1.21 -2.74
CA MET A 338 -0.72 -0.65 -2.89
C MET A 338 -0.69 0.87 -2.99
N PHE A 339 0.49 1.39 -2.65
CA PHE A 339 0.94 2.77 -2.80
C PHE A 339 0.53 3.82 -1.75
N GLY A 340 -0.26 3.47 -0.74
CA GLY A 340 -0.72 4.45 0.26
C GLY A 340 0.41 5.12 1.04
N CYS A 341 1.50 4.43 1.36
CA CYS A 341 2.59 5.02 2.13
C CYS A 341 3.67 5.65 1.24
N CYS A 342 3.44 5.77 -0.07
CA CYS A 342 4.48 6.15 -1.01
C CYS A 342 4.84 7.64 -0.97
N GLY A 343 4.07 8.52 -0.35
CA GLY A 343 4.31 9.96 -0.36
C GLY A 343 4.06 10.64 -1.70
N TRP A 344 3.79 11.94 -1.66
CA TRP A 344 3.47 12.73 -2.85
C TRP A 344 4.53 12.70 -3.95
N ASP A 345 5.83 12.60 -3.63
CA ASP A 345 6.91 12.67 -4.63
C ASP A 345 7.09 11.40 -5.48
N VAL A 346 6.32 10.34 -5.23
CA VAL A 346 6.50 9.07 -5.94
C VAL A 346 6.31 9.24 -7.45
N SER A 347 7.26 8.75 -8.24
CA SER A 347 7.19 8.80 -9.71
C SER A 347 6.45 7.58 -10.28
N PRO A 348 5.85 7.69 -11.49
CA PRO A 348 5.27 6.54 -12.19
C PRO A 348 6.25 5.38 -12.42
N TYR A 349 7.55 5.67 -12.57
CA TYR A 349 8.61 4.66 -12.64
C TYR A 349 8.72 3.86 -11.34
N GLU A 350 8.73 4.54 -10.19
CA GLU A 350 8.77 3.91 -8.86
C GLU A 350 7.51 3.07 -8.64
N LEU A 351 6.32 3.60 -8.96
CA LEU A 351 5.05 2.88 -8.87
C LEU A 351 5.04 1.62 -9.75
N LYS A 352 5.57 1.72 -10.98
CA LYS A 352 5.69 0.58 -11.89
C LYS A 352 6.56 -0.52 -11.27
N LYS A 353 7.73 -0.19 -10.73
CA LYS A 353 8.62 -1.17 -10.09
C LYS A 353 7.96 -1.88 -8.90
N ILE A 354 7.26 -1.14 -8.05
CA ILE A 354 6.55 -1.69 -6.89
C ILE A 354 5.49 -2.69 -7.33
N ALA A 355 4.64 -2.33 -8.30
CA ALA A 355 3.59 -3.22 -8.79
C ALA A 355 4.15 -4.44 -9.54
N GLU A 356 5.14 -4.25 -10.40
CA GLU A 356 5.72 -5.33 -11.20
C GLU A 356 6.45 -6.39 -10.37
N TRP A 357 7.11 -5.98 -9.27
CA TRP A 357 7.69 -6.90 -8.31
C TRP A 357 6.63 -7.87 -7.74
N GLN A 358 5.48 -7.33 -7.36
CA GLN A 358 4.35 -8.11 -6.87
C GLN A 358 3.75 -8.98 -7.97
N TYR A 359 3.65 -8.45 -9.19
CA TYR A 359 3.09 -9.16 -10.34
C TYR A 359 3.96 -10.35 -10.78
N ALA A 360 5.29 -10.20 -10.75
CA ALA A 360 6.23 -11.29 -10.96
C ALA A 360 6.13 -12.40 -9.88
N SER A 361 5.49 -12.08 -8.75
CA SER A 361 5.42 -12.94 -7.58
C SER A 361 4.05 -13.60 -7.36
N GLY A 362 3.00 -13.15 -8.05
CA GLY A 362 1.68 -13.79 -8.02
C GLY A 362 0.48 -12.85 -8.12
N VAL A 363 0.67 -11.54 -7.87
CA VAL A 363 -0.39 -10.52 -7.98
C VAL A 363 -0.73 -10.27 -9.45
N ASN A 364 -1.98 -9.92 -9.76
CA ASN A 364 -2.34 -9.51 -11.12
C ASN A 364 -3.50 -8.51 -11.21
N LEU A 365 -4.00 -8.04 -10.07
CA LEU A 365 -5.04 -7.03 -9.96
C LEU A 365 -4.62 -5.97 -8.93
N MET A 366 -4.76 -4.70 -9.28
CA MET A 366 -4.29 -3.58 -8.47
C MET A 366 -5.46 -2.89 -7.77
N CYS A 367 -5.31 -2.68 -6.46
CA CYS A 367 -6.09 -1.73 -5.68
C CYS A 367 -5.18 -0.56 -5.30
N GLN A 368 -5.43 0.61 -5.91
CA GLN A 368 -4.67 1.82 -5.62
C GLN A 368 -5.19 2.44 -4.32
N HIS A 369 -4.31 2.58 -3.34
CA HIS A 369 -4.53 3.38 -2.13
C HIS A 369 -3.94 4.79 -2.38
N LEU A 370 -4.72 5.83 -2.63
CA LEU A 370 -6.20 5.86 -2.67
C LEU A 370 -6.77 6.87 -3.70
N TYR A 371 -8.08 6.80 -3.93
CA TYR A 371 -8.87 7.81 -4.64
C TYR A 371 -9.79 8.52 -3.62
N PRO A 372 -9.50 9.76 -3.20
CA PRO A 372 -10.34 10.47 -2.23
C PRO A 372 -11.60 11.06 -2.87
N TYR A 373 -12.72 11.07 -2.14
CA TYR A 373 -13.87 11.92 -2.48
C TYR A 373 -13.52 13.40 -2.32
N SER A 374 -12.89 13.75 -1.19
CA SER A 374 -12.26 15.06 -0.96
C SER A 374 -10.97 14.92 -0.16
N ILE A 375 -10.05 15.87 -0.34
CA ILE A 375 -8.82 16.03 0.45
C ILE A 375 -8.98 17.08 1.57
N ARG A 376 -10.20 17.52 1.88
CA ARG A 376 -10.48 18.46 2.97
C ARG A 376 -9.92 18.02 4.33
N GLY A 377 -9.33 18.94 5.06
CA GLY A 377 -8.93 18.81 6.44
C GLY A 377 -7.89 17.73 6.65
N GLN A 378 -8.14 16.80 7.57
CA GLN A 378 -7.28 15.63 7.79
C GLN A 378 -7.06 14.75 6.54
N ARG A 379 -8.00 14.76 5.58
CA ARG A 379 -8.03 13.83 4.43
C ARG A 379 -6.82 13.99 3.50
N LYS A 380 -6.29 15.20 3.31
CA LYS A 380 -5.07 15.41 2.48
C LYS A 380 -3.79 14.76 3.02
N ARG A 381 -3.79 14.29 4.27
CA ARG A 381 -2.63 13.70 4.98
C ARG A 381 -2.73 12.18 5.08
N ASP A 382 -3.82 11.61 4.59
CA ASP A 382 -4.20 10.22 4.73
C ASP A 382 -3.40 9.33 3.79
N TYR A 383 -2.17 8.96 4.18
CA TYR A 383 -1.29 8.08 3.40
C TYR A 383 -1.25 8.47 1.90
N PRO A 384 -0.63 9.62 1.55
CA PRO A 384 -0.46 10.02 0.15
C PRO A 384 0.56 9.12 -0.57
N ALA A 385 0.57 9.01 -1.90
CA ALA A 385 -0.08 9.87 -2.90
C ALA A 385 -1.50 9.43 -3.29
N PHE A 386 -2.26 10.33 -3.92
CA PHE A 386 -3.61 10.06 -4.38
C PHE A 386 -3.70 9.94 -5.89
N TYR A 387 -4.54 9.01 -6.35
CA TYR A 387 -4.67 8.58 -7.74
C TYR A 387 -5.97 9.11 -8.38
N SER A 388 -6.22 10.40 -8.18
CA SER A 388 -7.44 11.13 -8.57
C SER A 388 -7.09 12.49 -9.22
N GLU A 389 -8.05 13.41 -9.35
CA GLU A 389 -7.83 14.74 -9.95
C GLU A 389 -6.86 15.62 -9.13
N HIS A 390 -6.57 15.22 -7.90
CA HIS A 390 -5.55 15.81 -7.04
C HIS A 390 -4.12 15.51 -7.52
N LEU A 391 -3.94 14.60 -8.48
CA LEU A 391 -2.64 14.26 -9.06
C LEU A 391 -2.40 15.09 -10.34
N PRO A 392 -1.32 15.91 -10.42
CA PRO A 392 -1.08 16.76 -11.59
C PRO A 392 -0.98 16.04 -12.94
N TRP A 393 -0.67 14.75 -12.94
CA TRP A 393 -0.54 13.90 -14.13
C TRP A 393 -1.68 12.87 -14.26
N GLN A 394 -2.87 13.16 -13.72
CA GLN A 394 -4.02 12.24 -13.74
C GLN A 394 -4.34 11.74 -15.15
N GLU A 395 -4.33 12.60 -16.18
CA GLU A 395 -4.63 12.19 -17.56
C GLU A 395 -3.67 11.09 -18.05
N GLN A 396 -2.39 11.16 -17.66
CA GLN A 396 -1.36 10.19 -18.01
C GLN A 396 -1.52 8.86 -17.26
N MET A 397 -2.33 8.79 -16.19
CA MET A 397 -2.66 7.52 -15.55
C MET A 397 -3.39 6.55 -16.48
N THR A 398 -4.03 7.03 -17.54
CA THR A 398 -4.65 6.18 -18.57
C THR A 398 -3.64 5.16 -19.12
N ASP A 399 -2.43 5.60 -19.46
CA ASP A 399 -1.39 4.73 -19.99
C ASP A 399 -0.92 3.72 -18.93
N PHE A 400 -0.81 4.17 -17.68
CA PHE A 400 -0.45 3.34 -16.54
C PHE A 400 -1.49 2.22 -16.29
N ASN A 401 -2.77 2.57 -16.25
CA ASN A 401 -3.85 1.60 -16.03
C ASN A 401 -4.00 0.65 -17.23
N VAL A 402 -3.84 1.13 -18.47
CA VAL A 402 -3.84 0.29 -19.68
C VAL A 402 -2.70 -0.72 -19.68
N TYR A 403 -1.50 -0.31 -19.25
CA TYR A 403 -0.37 -1.21 -19.10
C TYR A 403 -0.69 -2.34 -18.10
N PHE A 404 -1.10 -1.99 -16.88
CA PHE A 404 -1.29 -2.95 -15.80
C PHE A 404 -2.50 -3.88 -16.01
N LYS A 405 -3.58 -3.42 -16.63
CA LYS A 405 -4.72 -4.30 -16.94
C LYS A 405 -4.37 -5.38 -17.96
N ARG A 406 -3.53 -5.02 -18.95
CA ARG A 406 -3.03 -5.97 -19.95
C ARG A 406 -2.00 -6.91 -19.35
N LEU A 407 -1.08 -6.41 -18.52
CA LEU A 407 -0.12 -7.24 -17.80
C LEU A 407 -0.85 -8.24 -16.88
N GLY A 408 -1.80 -7.76 -16.09
CA GLY A 408 -2.60 -8.57 -15.17
C GLY A 408 -3.30 -9.73 -15.89
N TYR A 409 -4.00 -9.43 -16.98
CA TYR A 409 -4.63 -10.47 -17.80
C TYR A 409 -3.62 -11.48 -18.36
N VAL A 410 -2.51 -11.00 -18.92
CA VAL A 410 -1.45 -11.86 -19.47
C VAL A 410 -0.90 -12.82 -18.42
N LEU A 411 -0.68 -12.35 -17.19
CA LEU A 411 -0.18 -13.18 -16.09
C LEU A 411 -1.23 -14.12 -15.49
N ALA A 412 -2.53 -13.87 -15.73
CA ALA A 412 -3.60 -14.77 -15.33
C ALA A 412 -3.88 -15.91 -16.33
N MET A 413 -3.42 -15.77 -17.58
CA MET A 413 -3.64 -16.78 -18.62
C MET A 413 -3.01 -18.13 -18.27
N GLY A 414 -3.70 -19.22 -18.61
CA GLY A 414 -3.17 -20.58 -18.43
C GLY A 414 -2.84 -20.93 -16.98
N SER A 415 -1.70 -21.60 -16.78
CA SER A 415 -1.16 -21.98 -15.46
C SER A 415 0.30 -21.56 -15.32
N GLU A 416 0.73 -21.25 -14.09
CA GLU A 416 2.14 -20.99 -13.82
C GLU A 416 2.96 -22.28 -13.92
N LEU A 417 4.11 -22.23 -14.58
CA LEU A 417 5.03 -23.35 -14.64
C LEU A 417 5.97 -23.32 -13.44
N VAL A 418 5.58 -24.06 -12.41
CA VAL A 418 6.33 -24.24 -11.17
C VAL A 418 6.49 -25.73 -10.88
N ASN A 419 7.70 -26.15 -10.51
CA ASN A 419 7.99 -27.55 -10.17
C ASN A 419 8.55 -27.75 -8.75
N THR A 420 8.67 -26.67 -7.97
CA THR A 420 9.26 -26.69 -6.63
C THR A 420 8.27 -26.17 -5.59
N LEU A 421 8.11 -26.91 -4.48
CA LEU A 421 7.33 -26.51 -3.31
C LEU A 421 8.27 -26.23 -2.14
N ILE A 422 8.14 -25.08 -1.49
CA ILE A 422 8.81 -24.78 -0.22
C ILE A 422 7.77 -24.84 0.91
N ILE A 423 7.95 -25.73 1.88
CA ILE A 423 7.02 -25.79 3.03
C ILE A 423 7.10 -24.47 3.81
N HIS A 424 5.96 -23.87 4.16
CA HIS A 424 5.92 -22.61 4.89
C HIS A 424 6.15 -22.84 6.39
N PRO A 425 7.10 -22.14 7.06
CA PRO A 425 7.53 -22.53 8.40
C PRO A 425 6.74 -21.86 9.55
N ILE A 426 5.61 -21.20 9.28
CA ILE A 426 4.86 -20.39 10.29
C ILE A 426 4.48 -21.18 11.54
N HIS A 427 4.17 -22.48 11.43
CA HIS A 427 3.86 -23.31 12.60
C HIS A 427 5.05 -23.48 13.58
N SER A 428 6.29 -23.25 13.12
CA SER A 428 7.44 -23.17 14.01
C SER A 428 7.47 -21.87 14.82
N ALA A 429 6.90 -20.77 14.31
CA ALA A 429 6.76 -19.52 15.05
C ALA A 429 5.84 -19.70 16.27
N TYR A 430 4.84 -20.59 16.18
CA TYR A 430 3.93 -20.91 17.29
C TYR A 430 4.64 -21.47 18.53
N LEU A 431 5.83 -22.04 18.37
CA LEU A 431 6.57 -22.63 19.47
C LEU A 431 7.15 -21.56 20.40
N THR A 432 7.63 -20.45 19.84
CA THR A 432 8.47 -19.50 20.57
C THR A 432 7.94 -18.08 20.58
N TYR A 433 7.00 -17.73 19.69
CA TYR A 433 6.45 -16.38 19.62
C TYR A 433 5.98 -15.90 21.00
N ASN A 434 6.35 -14.66 21.33
CA ASN A 434 6.00 -13.98 22.56
C ASN A 434 5.71 -12.52 22.24
N ARG A 435 4.50 -12.04 22.56
CA ARG A 435 4.08 -10.67 22.25
C ARG A 435 4.95 -9.59 22.87
N GLN A 436 5.57 -9.84 24.03
CA GLN A 436 6.43 -8.88 24.74
C GLN A 436 7.83 -8.76 24.13
N GLU A 437 8.35 -9.85 23.57
CA GLU A 437 9.66 -9.88 22.88
C GLU A 437 9.51 -9.60 21.38
N ASP A 438 8.29 -9.78 20.84
CA ASP A 438 7.92 -9.54 19.46
C ASP A 438 8.82 -10.31 18.46
N MET A 439 9.33 -9.66 17.41
CA MET A 439 10.21 -10.26 16.40
C MET A 439 11.39 -11.03 17.00
N GLU A 440 11.96 -10.56 18.12
CA GLU A 440 13.12 -11.20 18.74
C GLU A 440 12.83 -12.64 19.18
N SER A 441 11.57 -12.96 19.49
CA SER A 441 11.16 -14.32 19.90
C SER A 441 11.20 -15.36 18.77
N VAL A 442 11.25 -14.91 17.51
CA VAL A 442 11.25 -15.76 16.30
C VAL A 442 12.33 -15.37 15.29
N LEU A 443 13.28 -14.52 15.68
CA LEU A 443 14.24 -13.87 14.77
C LEU A 443 15.05 -14.85 13.91
N GLU A 444 15.48 -15.98 14.48
CA GLU A 444 16.21 -16.99 13.71
C GLU A 444 15.34 -17.60 12.60
N LEU A 445 14.10 -17.98 12.93
CA LEU A 445 13.15 -18.53 11.97
C LEU A 445 12.84 -17.55 10.84
N GLU A 446 12.54 -16.30 11.21
CA GLU A 446 12.28 -15.19 10.28
C GLU A 446 13.45 -15.02 9.30
N ARG A 447 14.67 -14.86 9.83
CA ARG A 447 15.87 -14.64 9.02
C ARG A 447 16.13 -15.80 8.07
N GLU A 448 15.96 -17.03 8.53
CA GLU A 448 16.22 -18.20 7.69
C GLU A 448 15.14 -18.42 6.62
N PHE A 449 13.90 -18.03 6.90
CA PHE A 449 12.83 -18.02 5.92
C PHE A 449 13.03 -16.93 4.86
N GLU A 450 13.46 -15.73 5.26
CA GLU A 450 13.84 -14.68 4.32
C GLU A 450 15.04 -15.09 3.45
N ASN A 451 16.07 -15.72 4.06
CA ASN A 451 17.25 -16.21 3.35
C ASN A 451 16.89 -17.23 2.26
N ILE A 452 16.05 -18.23 2.56
CA ILE A 452 15.68 -19.24 1.57
C ILE A 452 14.81 -18.65 0.45
N THR A 453 13.89 -17.74 0.80
CA THR A 453 13.07 -16.99 -0.17
C THR A 453 13.94 -16.20 -1.13
N ASN A 454 14.87 -15.39 -0.59
CA ASN A 454 15.81 -14.63 -1.39
C ASN A 454 16.73 -15.53 -2.22
N MET A 455 17.21 -16.65 -1.67
CA MET A 455 18.07 -17.59 -2.39
C MET A 455 17.37 -18.14 -3.65
N PHE A 456 16.10 -18.50 -3.55
CA PHE A 456 15.33 -19.03 -4.69
C PHE A 456 15.00 -17.93 -5.71
N SER A 457 14.44 -16.81 -5.23
CA SER A 457 14.06 -15.68 -6.08
C SER A 457 15.25 -15.06 -6.83
N GLN A 458 16.39 -14.86 -6.17
CA GLN A 458 17.59 -14.31 -6.79
C GLN A 458 18.28 -15.29 -7.75
N ASN A 459 17.99 -16.60 -7.68
CA ASN A 459 18.48 -17.60 -8.63
C ASN A 459 17.45 -17.93 -9.72
N GLN A 460 16.36 -17.16 -9.82
CA GLN A 460 15.32 -17.31 -10.84
C GLN A 460 14.67 -18.71 -10.82
N ILE A 461 14.60 -19.32 -9.64
CA ILE A 461 13.93 -20.61 -9.45
C ILE A 461 12.46 -20.33 -9.20
N ALA A 462 11.57 -20.96 -9.97
CA ALA A 462 10.14 -20.87 -9.77
C ALA A 462 9.70 -21.80 -8.64
N TYR A 463 8.97 -21.27 -7.65
CA TYR A 463 8.47 -22.02 -6.50
C TYR A 463 7.11 -21.51 -6.02
N HIS A 464 6.39 -22.38 -5.33
CA HIS A 464 5.24 -22.03 -4.50
C HIS A 464 5.53 -22.39 -3.04
N TYR A 465 4.87 -21.72 -2.11
CA TYR A 465 4.82 -22.15 -0.72
C TYR A 465 3.76 -23.24 -0.51
N GLY A 466 4.04 -24.17 0.41
CA GLY A 466 3.10 -25.17 0.91
C GLY A 466 2.81 -24.90 2.37
N ASP A 467 1.65 -24.30 2.65
CA ASP A 467 1.15 -24.14 4.01
C ASP A 467 0.62 -25.48 4.54
N GLU A 468 0.99 -25.86 5.76
CA GLU A 468 0.69 -27.18 6.32
C GLU A 468 -0.83 -27.38 6.55
N THR A 469 -1.55 -26.33 6.93
CA THR A 469 -3.01 -26.36 7.11
C THR A 469 -3.74 -26.58 5.79
N LEU A 470 -3.29 -25.92 4.72
CA LEU A 470 -3.82 -26.14 3.36
C LEU A 470 -3.42 -27.51 2.79
N MET A 471 -2.17 -27.92 2.99
CA MET A 471 -1.67 -29.22 2.53
C MET A 471 -2.43 -30.38 3.17
N ALA A 472 -2.80 -30.27 4.44
CA ALA A 472 -3.63 -31.29 5.11
C ALA A 472 -4.97 -31.55 4.39
N LYS A 473 -5.51 -30.56 3.68
CA LYS A 473 -6.78 -30.67 2.93
C LYS A 473 -6.57 -31.03 1.46
N HIS A 474 -5.54 -30.44 0.83
CA HIS A 474 -5.43 -30.38 -0.62
C HIS A 474 -4.21 -31.13 -1.19
N ALA A 475 -3.29 -31.60 -0.35
CA ALA A 475 -2.09 -32.26 -0.81
C ALA A 475 -2.22 -33.78 -0.94
N LYS A 476 -1.49 -34.36 -1.89
CA LYS A 476 -1.35 -35.81 -2.08
C LYS A 476 -0.04 -36.15 -2.77
N VAL A 477 0.44 -37.37 -2.57
CA VAL A 477 1.59 -37.92 -3.30
C VAL A 477 1.11 -38.75 -4.48
N ASN A 478 1.54 -38.40 -5.69
CA ASN A 478 1.18 -39.10 -6.91
C ASN A 478 2.00 -40.40 -7.09
N ASP A 479 1.54 -41.28 -7.99
CA ASP A 479 2.19 -42.57 -8.24
C ASP A 479 3.56 -42.46 -8.91
N ASP A 480 3.84 -41.34 -9.57
CA ASP A 480 5.12 -41.03 -10.22
C ASP A 480 6.17 -40.41 -9.26
N GLY A 481 5.85 -40.34 -7.97
CA GLY A 481 6.75 -39.79 -6.95
C GLY A 481 6.76 -38.25 -6.88
N THR A 482 5.81 -37.57 -7.53
CA THR A 482 5.58 -36.12 -7.37
C THR A 482 4.59 -35.82 -6.24
N LEU A 483 4.59 -34.60 -5.72
CA LEU A 483 3.61 -34.13 -4.73
C LEU A 483 2.70 -33.09 -5.38
N SER A 484 1.39 -33.23 -5.24
CA SER A 484 0.42 -32.20 -5.66
C SER A 484 -0.15 -31.48 -4.46
N VAL A 485 -0.42 -30.18 -4.62
CA VAL A 485 -1.27 -29.39 -3.71
C VAL A 485 -2.33 -28.72 -4.58
N GLY A 486 -3.59 -29.14 -4.41
CA GLY A 486 -4.69 -28.70 -5.27
C GLY A 486 -4.41 -28.98 -6.75
N LEU A 487 -4.37 -27.93 -7.57
CA LEU A 487 -4.15 -27.99 -9.02
C LEU A 487 -2.66 -27.97 -9.44
N CYS A 488 -1.74 -27.76 -8.50
CA CYS A 488 -0.31 -27.70 -8.79
C CYS A 488 0.39 -29.01 -8.45
N THR A 489 1.40 -29.37 -9.24
CA THR A 489 2.23 -30.57 -9.04
C THR A 489 3.71 -30.19 -8.99
N TYR A 490 4.42 -30.75 -8.02
CA TYR A 490 5.78 -30.41 -7.67
C TYR A 490 6.65 -31.66 -7.73
N GLU A 491 7.77 -31.54 -8.45
CA GLU A 491 8.79 -32.57 -8.54
C GLU A 491 9.78 -32.48 -7.36
N TYR A 492 10.03 -31.26 -6.89
CA TYR A 492 10.94 -30.96 -5.80
C TYR A 492 10.19 -30.39 -4.61
N VAL A 493 10.48 -30.91 -3.42
CA VAL A 493 10.01 -30.37 -2.14
C VAL A 493 11.21 -29.86 -1.35
N VAL A 494 11.07 -28.68 -0.78
CA VAL A 494 12.08 -28.00 0.03
C VAL A 494 11.53 -27.86 1.43
N LEU A 495 12.27 -28.42 2.39
CA LEU A 495 12.00 -28.21 3.81
C LEU A 495 12.92 -27.09 4.29
N PRO A 496 12.40 -25.88 4.62
CA PRO A 496 13.21 -24.81 5.19
C PRO A 496 13.68 -25.15 6.61
N TYR A 497 14.45 -24.24 7.21
CA TYR A 497 14.69 -24.28 8.64
C TYR A 497 13.33 -24.17 9.36
N CYS A 498 12.96 -25.23 10.08
CA CYS A 498 11.76 -25.31 10.88
C CYS A 498 12.04 -26.21 12.09
N GLN A 499 11.28 -26.00 13.16
CA GLN A 499 11.43 -26.72 14.42
C GLN A 499 10.36 -27.79 14.61
N THR A 500 9.21 -27.64 13.94
CA THR A 500 8.11 -28.60 13.95
C THR A 500 7.54 -28.77 12.54
N LEU A 501 6.91 -29.92 12.31
CA LEU A 501 5.98 -30.18 11.22
C LEU A 501 4.65 -30.66 11.79
N ASP A 502 3.58 -30.49 11.04
CA ASP A 502 2.29 -31.08 11.35
C ASP A 502 2.31 -32.58 11.04
N SER A 503 1.55 -33.37 11.80
CA SER A 503 1.48 -34.82 11.61
C SER A 503 1.08 -35.21 10.18
N SER A 504 0.16 -34.45 9.57
CA SER A 504 -0.28 -34.64 8.18
C SER A 504 0.86 -34.42 7.17
N THR A 505 1.67 -33.37 7.34
CA THR A 505 2.83 -33.10 6.51
C THR A 505 3.89 -34.20 6.66
N VAL A 506 4.10 -34.70 7.88
CA VAL A 506 5.02 -35.82 8.13
C VAL A 506 4.58 -37.09 7.38
N GLU A 507 3.29 -37.41 7.38
CA GLU A 507 2.74 -38.55 6.63
C GLU A 507 2.93 -38.39 5.12
N LEU A 508 2.65 -37.19 4.59
CA LEU A 508 2.88 -36.86 3.18
C LEU A 508 4.35 -37.00 2.78
N LEU A 509 5.28 -36.48 3.60
CA LEU A 509 6.72 -36.55 3.31
C LEU A 509 7.28 -37.97 3.40
N LYS A 510 6.74 -38.82 4.29
CA LYS A 510 7.08 -40.26 4.31
C LYS A 510 6.67 -40.92 3.00
N GLU A 511 5.41 -40.75 2.59
CA GLU A 511 4.92 -41.34 1.33
C GLU A 511 5.70 -40.81 0.11
N PHE A 512 6.00 -39.50 0.10
CA PHE A 512 6.77 -38.86 -0.96
C PHE A 512 8.17 -39.48 -1.09
N LEU A 513 8.88 -39.65 0.03
CA LEU A 513 10.21 -40.30 0.03
C LEU A 513 10.14 -41.79 -0.34
N ASP A 514 9.12 -42.51 0.15
CA ASP A 514 8.92 -43.93 -0.17
C ASP A 514 8.68 -44.17 -1.67
N LYS A 515 8.06 -43.21 -2.37
CA LYS A 515 7.88 -43.21 -3.82
C LYS A 515 9.05 -42.59 -4.61
N GLY A 516 10.15 -42.24 -3.95
CA GLY A 516 11.37 -41.73 -4.60
C GLY A 516 11.38 -40.21 -4.86
N GLY A 517 10.55 -39.47 -4.14
CA GLY A 517 10.45 -38.01 -4.23
C GLY A 517 11.76 -37.28 -3.94
N LYS A 518 11.91 -36.08 -4.50
CA LYS A 518 13.09 -35.22 -4.40
C LYS A 518 12.93 -34.18 -3.29
N LEU A 519 13.59 -34.41 -2.16
CA LEU A 519 13.57 -33.56 -0.98
C LEU A 519 14.92 -32.86 -0.81
N TYR A 520 14.88 -31.52 -0.70
CA TYR A 520 16.01 -30.69 -0.30
C TYR A 520 15.81 -30.20 1.13
N LEU A 521 16.79 -30.43 2.00
CA LEU A 521 16.76 -30.03 3.40
C LEU A 521 17.61 -28.75 3.57
N TYR A 522 16.99 -27.66 3.97
CA TYR A 522 17.69 -26.41 4.25
C TYR A 522 17.91 -26.25 5.75
N LYS A 523 19.18 -26.28 6.17
CA LYS A 523 19.62 -26.05 7.56
C LYS A 523 19.04 -27.01 8.62
N GLY A 524 18.85 -28.28 8.25
CA GLY A 524 18.61 -29.37 9.21
C GLY A 524 17.27 -30.08 9.02
N ILE A 525 16.89 -30.86 10.03
CA ILE A 525 15.58 -31.49 10.14
C ILE A 525 14.89 -30.99 11.42
N PRO A 526 13.56 -30.87 11.43
CA PRO A 526 12.80 -30.53 12.63
C PRO A 526 12.93 -31.63 13.69
N GLU A 527 12.68 -31.25 14.94
CA GLU A 527 12.78 -32.15 16.11
C GLU A 527 11.40 -32.38 16.77
N ARG A 528 10.33 -31.86 16.15
CA ARG A 528 8.97 -31.91 16.69
C ARG A 528 7.91 -32.23 15.64
N ILE A 529 6.84 -32.88 16.10
CA ILE A 529 5.59 -33.07 15.37
C ILE A 529 4.47 -32.45 16.19
N ASP A 530 3.65 -31.59 15.59
CA ASP A 530 2.60 -30.82 16.27
C ASP A 530 3.14 -30.14 17.55
N GLY A 531 4.34 -29.57 17.49
CA GLY A 531 4.99 -28.94 18.63
C GLY A 531 5.41 -29.88 19.76
N ARG A 532 5.39 -31.21 19.60
CA ARG A 532 5.86 -32.22 20.57
C ARG A 532 7.15 -32.88 20.09
N LYS A 533 8.11 -33.18 20.99
CA LYS A 533 9.38 -33.85 20.63
C LYS A 533 9.14 -35.17 19.88
N ALA A 534 9.83 -35.36 18.76
CA ALA A 534 9.68 -36.53 17.90
C ALA A 534 10.96 -36.84 17.12
N ASP A 535 11.13 -38.11 16.70
CA ASP A 535 12.22 -38.52 15.81
C ASP A 535 11.76 -38.42 14.34
N LEU A 536 12.41 -37.50 13.61
CA LEU A 536 12.17 -37.25 12.18
C LEU A 536 13.38 -37.65 11.31
N SER A 537 14.26 -38.53 11.80
CA SER A 537 15.46 -39.00 11.10
C SER A 537 15.20 -39.74 9.78
N PHE A 538 13.94 -40.08 9.47
CA PHE A 538 13.55 -40.59 8.16
C PHE A 538 13.67 -39.52 7.06
N LEU A 539 13.60 -38.22 7.40
CA LEU A 539 13.79 -37.12 6.47
C LEU A 539 15.23 -37.10 5.99
N LYS A 540 15.43 -37.59 4.76
CA LYS A 540 16.74 -37.65 4.11
C LYS A 540 16.71 -36.80 2.85
N GLN A 541 17.74 -35.98 2.69
CA GLN A 541 17.93 -35.22 1.46
C GLN A 541 18.16 -36.19 0.28
N THR A 542 17.36 -36.05 -0.77
CA THR A 542 17.43 -36.88 -1.99
C THR A 542 17.78 -36.07 -3.24
N CYS A 543 17.79 -34.73 -3.16
CA CYS A 543 18.30 -33.86 -4.22
C CYS A 543 19.15 -32.71 -3.66
N THR A 544 19.83 -31.99 -4.54
CA THR A 544 20.62 -30.80 -4.22
C THR A 544 19.93 -29.53 -4.71
N PHE A 545 20.37 -28.37 -4.22
CA PHE A 545 19.93 -27.08 -4.77
C PHE A 545 20.24 -26.94 -6.26
N GLU A 546 21.37 -27.47 -6.73
CA GLU A 546 21.74 -27.42 -8.15
C GLU A 546 20.80 -28.27 -9.00
N ASP A 547 20.35 -29.42 -8.50
CA ASP A 547 19.35 -30.25 -9.21
C ASP A 547 18.02 -29.49 -9.44
N ILE A 548 17.61 -28.64 -8.48
CA ILE A 548 16.42 -27.79 -8.57
C ILE A 548 16.65 -26.68 -9.61
N LYS A 549 17.80 -26.02 -9.53
CA LYS A 549 18.19 -24.93 -10.43
C LYS A 549 18.33 -25.41 -11.88
N ASP A 550 18.89 -26.59 -12.09
CA ASP A 550 19.05 -27.18 -13.42
C ASP A 550 17.74 -27.65 -14.06
N ALA A 551 16.72 -27.94 -13.24
CA ALA A 551 15.40 -28.30 -13.71
C ALA A 551 14.60 -27.12 -14.28
N GLN A 552 15.00 -25.87 -13.99
CA GLN A 552 14.29 -24.69 -14.45
C GLN A 552 14.33 -24.57 -15.98
N ILE A 553 13.19 -24.19 -16.57
CA ILE A 553 13.02 -24.13 -18.03
C ILE A 553 13.57 -22.83 -18.65
N VAL A 554 13.67 -21.77 -17.85
CA VAL A 554 14.28 -20.49 -18.22
C VAL A 554 15.56 -20.35 -17.43
N LYS A 555 16.65 -20.03 -18.12
CA LYS A 555 17.93 -19.67 -17.50
C LYS A 555 18.36 -18.32 -18.05
N LEU A 556 18.54 -17.34 -17.16
CA LEU A 556 19.08 -16.04 -17.50
C LEU A 556 20.47 -15.92 -16.92
N SER A 557 21.43 -15.48 -17.74
CA SER A 557 22.79 -15.29 -17.25
C SER A 557 23.50 -14.17 -17.99
N LYS A 558 24.52 -13.61 -17.37
CA LYS A 558 25.45 -12.68 -18.02
C LYS A 558 26.83 -13.28 -17.97
N ASN A 559 27.39 -13.63 -19.14
CA ASN A 559 28.68 -14.32 -19.23
C ASN A 559 28.71 -15.61 -18.37
N GLY A 560 27.59 -16.35 -18.34
CA GLY A 560 27.44 -17.56 -17.53
C GLY A 560 27.24 -17.35 -16.03
N SER A 561 27.15 -16.10 -15.55
CA SER A 561 26.89 -15.78 -14.14
C SER A 561 25.42 -15.43 -13.89
N ASN A 562 24.92 -15.78 -12.69
CA ASN A 562 23.57 -15.43 -12.23
C ASN A 562 23.38 -13.91 -12.12
N ILE A 563 22.14 -13.44 -12.26
CA ILE A 563 21.77 -12.02 -12.16
C ILE A 563 20.70 -11.87 -11.07
N PRO A 564 21.09 -11.59 -9.81
CA PRO A 564 20.20 -11.62 -8.64
C PRO A 564 18.99 -10.68 -8.69
N TYR A 565 19.07 -9.63 -9.51
CA TYR A 565 18.03 -8.59 -9.61
C TYR A 565 16.98 -8.91 -10.69
N LEU A 566 17.17 -9.96 -11.48
CA LEU A 566 16.14 -10.39 -12.43
C LEU A 566 15.14 -11.32 -11.77
N ARG A 567 13.86 -11.12 -12.07
CA ARG A 567 12.77 -12.05 -11.74
C ARG A 567 12.17 -12.63 -13.01
N VAL A 568 11.65 -13.85 -12.91
CA VAL A 568 11.01 -14.56 -14.02
C VAL A 568 9.73 -15.21 -13.55
N MET A 569 8.64 -14.99 -14.28
CA MET A 569 7.41 -15.78 -14.19
C MET A 569 7.13 -16.43 -15.55
N THR A 570 6.74 -17.70 -15.56
CA THR A 570 6.39 -18.41 -16.79
C THR A 570 4.95 -18.91 -16.73
N ARG A 571 4.16 -18.60 -17.75
CA ARG A 571 2.80 -19.12 -17.94
C ARG A 571 2.75 -20.10 -19.11
N ASP A 572 2.14 -21.25 -18.89
CA ASP A 572 1.80 -22.20 -19.94
C ASP A 572 0.36 -22.01 -20.37
N THR A 573 0.15 -21.78 -21.66
CA THR A 573 -1.16 -21.46 -22.23
C THR A 573 -1.40 -22.27 -23.50
N GLU A 574 -2.67 -22.39 -23.91
CA GLU A 574 -3.04 -23.03 -25.18
C GLU A 574 -2.42 -22.34 -26.41
N ASP A 575 -2.05 -21.06 -26.29
CA ASP A 575 -1.44 -20.24 -27.34
C ASP A 575 0.11 -20.32 -27.36
N GLY A 576 0.70 -21.13 -26.48
CA GLY A 576 2.14 -21.19 -26.22
C GLY A 576 2.53 -20.53 -24.89
N ARG A 577 3.83 -20.62 -24.54
CA ARG A 577 4.33 -20.09 -23.27
C ARG A 577 4.54 -18.58 -23.31
N ILE A 578 4.33 -17.95 -22.16
CA ILE A 578 4.57 -16.53 -21.90
C ILE A 578 5.64 -16.44 -20.81
N PHE A 579 6.65 -15.59 -21.01
CA PHE A 579 7.73 -15.35 -20.05
C PHE A 579 7.73 -13.88 -19.69
N TYR A 580 7.53 -13.58 -18.41
CA TYR A 580 7.63 -12.22 -17.88
C TYR A 580 8.95 -12.08 -17.14
N ILE A 581 9.81 -11.16 -17.59
CA ILE A 581 11.15 -10.94 -17.06
C ILE A 581 11.27 -9.49 -16.63
N LEU A 582 11.70 -9.26 -15.39
CA LEU A 582 11.77 -7.94 -14.76
C LEU A 582 13.17 -7.68 -14.19
N ASN A 583 13.72 -6.48 -14.44
CA ASN A 583 14.89 -5.94 -13.76
C ASN A 583 14.48 -5.10 -12.56
N LEU A 584 14.71 -5.59 -11.33
CA LEU A 584 14.40 -4.85 -10.11
C LEU A 584 15.42 -3.75 -9.77
N SER A 585 16.60 -3.78 -10.38
CA SER A 585 17.65 -2.77 -10.15
C SER A 585 17.42 -1.52 -10.99
N ASP A 586 18.01 -0.40 -10.57
CA ASP A 586 18.06 0.82 -11.37
C ASP A 586 19.25 0.82 -12.37
N GLU A 587 19.98 -0.30 -12.42
CA GLU A 587 21.17 -0.45 -13.25
C GLU A 587 20.83 -1.04 -14.62
N VAL A 588 21.57 -0.59 -15.64
CA VAL A 588 21.51 -1.17 -16.99
C VAL A 588 22.20 -2.53 -17.01
N ILE A 589 21.50 -3.55 -17.48
CA ILE A 589 22.02 -4.92 -17.61
C ILE A 589 22.08 -5.31 -19.09
N LYS A 590 23.24 -5.09 -19.71
CA LYS A 590 23.50 -5.49 -21.11
C LYS A 590 23.83 -6.97 -21.26
N ASP A 591 23.53 -7.51 -22.45
CA ASP A 591 23.96 -8.83 -22.94
C ASP A 591 23.51 -10.02 -22.07
N VAL A 592 22.28 -10.00 -21.56
CA VAL A 592 21.69 -11.11 -20.81
C VAL A 592 21.36 -12.25 -21.76
N ASP A 593 22.05 -13.38 -21.61
CA ASP A 593 21.75 -14.63 -22.30
C ASP A 593 20.42 -15.19 -21.78
N VAL A 594 19.45 -15.37 -22.69
CA VAL A 594 18.12 -15.95 -22.41
C VAL A 594 18.06 -17.34 -23.02
N VAL A 595 18.10 -18.37 -22.17
CA VAL A 595 18.02 -19.77 -22.61
C VAL A 595 16.69 -20.36 -22.16
N ILE A 596 15.88 -20.79 -23.14
CA ILE A 596 14.59 -21.43 -22.91
C ILE A 596 14.63 -22.87 -23.41
N LYS A 597 14.42 -23.83 -22.51
CA LYS A 597 14.47 -25.26 -22.84
C LYS A 597 13.41 -25.59 -23.90
N GLY A 598 13.88 -26.11 -25.04
CA GLY A 598 13.05 -26.61 -26.13
C GLY A 598 12.59 -25.58 -27.18
N ARG A 599 13.06 -24.32 -27.14
CA ARG A 599 12.69 -23.28 -28.13
C ARG A 599 13.88 -22.48 -28.64
N LYS A 600 13.65 -21.79 -29.77
CA LYS A 600 14.65 -20.95 -30.45
C LYS A 600 14.14 -19.56 -30.87
N GLU A 601 12.84 -19.37 -31.04
CA GLU A 601 12.26 -18.12 -31.55
C GLU A 601 11.35 -17.50 -30.49
N LEU A 602 11.60 -16.22 -30.18
CA LEU A 602 10.87 -15.43 -29.19
C LEU A 602 10.54 -14.06 -29.76
N SER A 603 9.38 -13.54 -29.39
CA SER A 603 9.02 -12.15 -29.66
C SER A 603 8.69 -11.42 -28.37
N VAL A 604 9.08 -10.15 -28.28
CA VAL A 604 8.60 -9.23 -27.26
C VAL A 604 7.19 -8.76 -27.63
N LEU A 605 6.26 -8.88 -26.69
CA LEU A 605 4.94 -8.27 -26.75
C LEU A 605 4.98 -6.93 -26.03
N ASP A 606 4.80 -5.84 -26.78
CA ASP A 606 4.62 -4.52 -26.21
C ASP A 606 3.19 -4.39 -25.67
N LEU A 607 3.04 -4.15 -24.37
CA LEU A 607 1.72 -4.11 -23.74
C LEU A 607 0.96 -2.81 -24.03
N MET A 608 1.59 -1.76 -24.55
CA MET A 608 0.93 -0.49 -24.88
C MET A 608 0.28 -0.50 -26.26
N ASP A 609 0.96 -1.07 -27.26
CA ASP A 609 0.44 -1.12 -28.63
C ASP A 609 0.04 -2.54 -29.12
N LEU A 610 0.37 -3.57 -28.34
CA LEU A 610 0.15 -4.99 -28.62
C LEU A 610 0.87 -5.51 -29.89
N ASN A 611 1.95 -4.85 -30.29
CA ASN A 611 2.80 -5.30 -31.38
C ASN A 611 3.82 -6.34 -30.90
N LEU A 612 4.20 -7.24 -31.82
CA LEU A 612 5.22 -8.26 -31.60
C LEU A 612 6.50 -7.90 -32.33
N LYS A 613 7.63 -7.91 -31.62
CA LYS A 613 8.96 -7.67 -32.19
C LYS A 613 9.86 -8.89 -31.89
N GLU A 614 10.34 -9.56 -32.93
CA GLU A 614 11.24 -10.72 -32.86
C GLU A 614 12.53 -10.36 -32.13
N VAL A 615 12.91 -11.14 -31.13
CA VAL A 615 14.18 -10.97 -30.43
C VAL A 615 15.31 -11.41 -31.36
N ALA A 616 16.12 -10.46 -31.85
CA ALA A 616 17.24 -10.75 -32.72
C ALA A 616 18.38 -11.42 -31.91
N GLY A 617 18.47 -12.75 -31.97
CA GLY A 617 19.47 -13.54 -31.24
C GLY A 617 18.97 -14.10 -29.91
N SER A 618 19.88 -14.54 -29.04
CA SER A 618 19.56 -15.14 -27.72
C SER A 618 19.86 -14.21 -26.54
N LYS A 619 19.94 -12.89 -26.79
CA LYS A 619 20.34 -11.90 -25.79
C LYS A 619 19.36 -10.74 -25.67
N LEU A 620 19.17 -10.27 -24.44
CA LEU A 620 18.41 -9.06 -24.10
C LEU A 620 19.27 -8.08 -23.32
N SER A 621 18.99 -6.78 -23.46
CA SER A 621 19.51 -5.76 -22.56
C SER A 621 18.35 -5.10 -21.84
N PHE A 622 18.52 -4.82 -20.55
CA PHE A 622 17.52 -4.19 -19.70
C PHE A 622 18.02 -2.82 -19.27
N GLU A 623 17.22 -1.78 -19.46
CA GLU A 623 17.32 -0.54 -18.69
C GLU A 623 17.02 -0.82 -17.20
N GLY A 624 17.36 0.14 -16.33
CA GLY A 624 16.90 0.10 -14.93
C GLY A 624 15.38 0.03 -14.85
N GLY A 625 14.83 -0.88 -14.04
CA GLY A 625 13.39 -1.07 -13.90
C GLY A 625 12.67 -1.64 -15.14
N GLU A 626 13.40 -2.05 -16.18
CA GLU A 626 12.78 -2.56 -17.42
C GLU A 626 12.22 -3.97 -17.26
N SER A 627 11.16 -4.23 -18.02
CA SER A 627 10.43 -5.48 -18.03
C SER A 627 10.13 -5.91 -19.46
N PHE A 628 10.16 -7.21 -19.75
CA PHE A 628 9.71 -7.77 -21.01
C PHE A 628 8.67 -8.87 -20.82
N VAL A 629 7.67 -8.87 -21.69
CA VAL A 629 6.77 -10.01 -21.90
C VAL A 629 7.21 -10.70 -23.19
N LEU A 630 7.78 -11.89 -23.07
CA LEU A 630 8.21 -12.71 -24.21
C LEU A 630 7.16 -13.78 -24.50
N VAL A 631 6.93 -14.07 -25.78
CA VAL A 631 6.01 -15.12 -26.23
C VAL A 631 6.67 -16.05 -27.25
N GLU A 632 6.28 -17.32 -27.24
CA GLU A 632 6.73 -18.34 -28.20
C GLU A 632 6.07 -18.19 -29.58
N LYS A 633 6.27 -17.06 -30.24
CA LYS A 633 5.70 -16.78 -31.56
C LYS A 633 6.69 -16.07 -32.46
N ALA A 634 6.75 -16.49 -33.72
CA ALA A 634 7.52 -15.81 -34.76
C ALA A 634 6.86 -14.47 -35.14
N SER A 635 7.68 -13.42 -35.31
CA SER A 635 7.29 -12.12 -35.87
C SER A 635 8.27 -11.80 -37.01
N ASP A 636 7.78 -11.16 -38.08
CA ASP A 636 8.63 -10.72 -39.20
C ASP A 636 9.33 -9.38 -38.89
N VAL A 637 8.95 -8.71 -37.80
CA VAL A 637 9.50 -7.41 -37.38
C VAL A 637 10.56 -7.66 -36.31
N LYS A 638 11.81 -7.26 -36.57
CA LYS A 638 12.91 -7.42 -35.60
C LYS A 638 12.90 -6.34 -34.53
N ALA A 639 13.20 -6.75 -33.30
CA ALA A 639 13.35 -5.86 -32.16
C ALA A 639 14.82 -5.44 -31.99
N ASP A 640 15.04 -4.16 -31.71
CA ASP A 640 16.34 -3.62 -31.30
C ASP A 640 16.45 -3.77 -29.77
N MET A 641 17.21 -4.78 -29.32
CA MET A 641 17.34 -5.16 -27.90
C MET A 641 18.66 -4.69 -27.29
N GLU A 642 19.38 -3.81 -27.99
CA GLU A 642 20.60 -3.20 -27.51
C GLU A 642 20.29 -1.90 -26.77
N VAL A 643 20.77 -1.78 -25.53
CA VAL A 643 20.84 -0.48 -24.84
C VAL A 643 22.01 0.29 -25.43
N ARG A 644 21.70 1.34 -26.19
CA ARG A 644 22.68 2.14 -26.92
C ARG A 644 23.28 3.21 -26.02
N GLU A 645 24.58 3.43 -26.19
CA GLU A 645 25.26 4.58 -25.59
C GLU A 645 25.36 5.68 -26.63
N PHE A 646 24.87 6.86 -26.29
CA PHE A 646 24.90 8.03 -27.16
C PHE A 646 25.91 9.05 -26.64
N ALA A 647 26.59 9.74 -27.56
CA ALA A 647 27.33 10.94 -27.18
C ALA A 647 26.32 12.03 -26.82
N LYS A 648 26.28 12.44 -25.55
CA LYS A 648 25.31 13.43 -25.07
C LYS A 648 25.81 14.86 -25.33
N ARG A 649 25.00 15.67 -26.03
CA ARG A 649 25.18 17.11 -26.14
C ARG A 649 24.09 17.84 -25.35
N LYS A 650 24.47 18.61 -24.33
CA LYS A 650 23.52 19.39 -23.52
C LYS A 650 22.89 20.52 -24.32
N ILE A 651 21.59 20.76 -24.14
CA ILE A 651 20.89 21.96 -24.62
C ILE A 651 21.06 23.05 -23.54
N GLU A 652 21.99 23.96 -23.76
CA GLU A 652 22.37 24.99 -22.77
C GLU A 652 21.41 26.18 -22.69
N GLY A 653 21.24 26.73 -21.48
CA GLY A 653 20.51 27.97 -21.19
C GLY A 653 19.03 27.78 -20.83
N ARG A 654 18.30 28.90 -20.70
CA ARG A 654 16.90 28.95 -20.23
C ARG A 654 15.87 28.59 -21.31
N PHE A 655 14.69 28.16 -20.87
CA PHE A 655 13.53 27.85 -21.73
C PHE A 655 12.44 28.89 -21.54
N VAL A 656 11.71 29.23 -22.60
CA VAL A 656 10.61 30.20 -22.56
C VAL A 656 9.32 29.49 -22.21
N PHE A 657 8.47 30.12 -21.38
CA PHE A 657 7.13 29.58 -21.12
C PHE A 657 6.23 29.72 -22.34
N LYS A 658 5.52 28.64 -22.69
CA LYS A 658 4.51 28.65 -23.75
C LYS A 658 3.12 29.02 -23.24
N ASP A 659 2.87 28.72 -21.98
CA ASP A 659 1.64 29.06 -21.24
C ASP A 659 2.00 29.76 -19.93
N LYS A 660 1.12 30.63 -19.42
CA LYS A 660 1.31 31.21 -18.08
C LYS A 660 1.26 30.09 -17.04
N VAL A 661 2.29 30.03 -16.20
CA VAL A 661 2.41 28.98 -15.19
C VAL A 661 1.71 29.42 -13.92
N VAL A 662 0.77 28.61 -13.43
CA VAL A 662 0.17 28.83 -12.11
C VAL A 662 1.15 28.30 -11.06
N ASN A 663 1.66 29.21 -10.24
CA ASN A 663 2.53 28.89 -9.11
C ASN A 663 1.75 29.06 -7.80
N SER A 664 2.30 28.53 -6.71
CA SER A 664 1.64 28.58 -5.39
C SER A 664 2.59 29.05 -4.29
N ILE A 665 2.03 29.38 -3.12
CA ILE A 665 2.72 29.48 -1.82
C ILE A 665 1.77 28.89 -0.76
N ASN A 666 2.30 28.02 0.09
CA ASN A 666 1.58 27.51 1.26
C ASN A 666 1.80 28.43 2.47
N LEU A 667 0.73 28.86 3.11
CA LEU A 667 0.72 29.59 4.38
C LEU A 667 0.26 28.63 5.50
N ASP A 668 1.21 27.98 6.15
CA ASP A 668 0.99 26.96 7.20
C ASP A 668 1.38 27.43 8.61
N TYR A 669 1.59 28.75 8.77
CA TYR A 669 1.72 29.44 10.05
C TYR A 669 0.66 30.52 10.18
N ALA A 670 0.11 30.67 11.38
CA ALA A 670 -0.89 31.69 11.69
C ALA A 670 -0.69 32.27 13.09
N TYR A 671 -1.23 33.46 13.31
CA TYR A 671 -1.51 33.99 14.64
C TYR A 671 -2.94 33.64 15.01
N MET A 672 -3.16 33.23 16.26
CA MET A 672 -4.49 32.95 16.81
C MET A 672 -4.94 34.06 17.76
N SER A 673 -6.24 34.38 17.74
CA SER A 673 -6.89 35.28 18.71
C SER A 673 -8.30 34.78 19.05
N TYR A 674 -8.77 35.11 20.25
CA TYR A 674 -10.13 34.80 20.73
C TYR A 674 -11.07 36.01 20.72
N ASP A 675 -10.52 37.22 20.54
CA ASP A 675 -11.23 38.50 20.59
C ASP A 675 -11.09 39.32 19.29
N GLY A 676 -10.21 38.89 18.37
CA GLY A 676 -9.90 39.59 17.12
C GLY A 676 -8.95 40.78 17.29
N GLU A 677 -8.51 41.07 18.52
CA GLU A 677 -7.67 42.22 18.85
C GLU A 677 -6.30 41.77 19.38
N THR A 678 -6.28 40.83 20.31
CA THR A 678 -5.09 40.30 20.96
C THR A 678 -4.69 38.98 20.33
N TYR A 679 -3.59 39.00 19.58
CA TYR A 679 -3.04 37.81 18.93
C TYR A 679 -1.93 37.16 19.77
N GLU A 680 -1.97 35.83 19.88
CA GLU A 680 -0.87 35.02 20.41
C GLU A 680 0.34 35.07 19.45
N LYS A 681 1.44 34.37 19.81
CA LYS A 681 2.63 34.27 18.94
C LYS A 681 2.31 33.55 17.61
N LEU A 682 3.10 33.80 16.57
CA LEU A 682 3.04 33.03 15.33
C LEU A 682 3.36 31.56 15.61
N MET A 683 2.52 30.65 15.14
CA MET A 683 2.66 29.19 15.35
C MET A 683 2.30 28.41 14.08
N PRO A 684 2.86 27.20 13.89
CA PRO A 684 2.35 26.26 12.89
C PRO A 684 0.86 25.99 13.10
N VAL A 685 0.09 25.89 12.03
CA VAL A 685 -1.37 25.64 12.11
C VAL A 685 -1.68 24.35 12.89
N MET A 686 -0.86 23.31 12.73
CA MET A 686 -1.02 22.05 13.47
C MET A 686 -0.77 22.20 14.98
N GLN A 687 0.13 23.11 15.40
CA GLN A 687 0.30 23.45 16.81
C GLN A 687 -0.93 24.16 17.37
N ILE A 688 -1.52 25.08 16.60
CA ILE A 688 -2.77 25.76 16.97
C ILE A 688 -3.89 24.73 17.15
N LYS A 689 -3.99 23.75 16.23
CA LYS A 689 -5.01 22.69 16.27
C LYS A 689 -4.88 21.86 17.57
N ASP A 690 -3.67 21.41 17.89
CA ASP A 690 -3.40 20.66 19.13
C ASP A 690 -3.69 21.49 20.41
N LEU A 691 -3.35 22.79 20.42
CA LEU A 691 -3.66 23.68 21.53
C LEU A 691 -5.16 23.83 21.77
N LEU A 692 -5.95 23.97 20.70
CA LEU A 692 -7.41 24.07 20.79
C LEU A 692 -8.02 22.79 21.36
N PHE A 693 -7.52 21.61 20.94
CA PHE A 693 -7.96 20.33 21.49
C PHE A 693 -7.63 20.17 22.98
N ARG A 694 -6.40 20.49 23.41
CA ARG A 694 -6.00 20.40 24.84
C ARG A 694 -6.79 21.34 25.73
N ARG A 695 -7.09 22.54 25.23
CA ARG A 695 -7.89 23.54 25.95
C ARG A 695 -9.39 23.22 25.92
N ARG A 696 -9.82 22.23 25.10
CA ARG A 696 -11.23 22.00 24.76
C ARG A 696 -11.96 23.31 24.45
N TYR A 697 -11.33 24.13 23.60
CA TYR A 697 -11.84 25.47 23.32
C TYR A 697 -13.13 25.40 22.49
N GLU A 698 -14.10 26.23 22.85
CA GLU A 698 -15.35 26.45 22.12
C GLU A 698 -15.63 27.96 22.07
N GLY A 699 -15.85 28.50 20.87
CA GLY A 699 -16.18 29.91 20.68
C GLY A 699 -15.57 30.54 19.43
N LYS A 700 -15.53 31.89 19.45
CA LYS A 700 -14.99 32.69 18.35
C LYS A 700 -13.48 32.55 18.23
N LEU A 701 -13.02 32.21 17.02
CA LEU A 701 -11.61 32.05 16.71
C LEU A 701 -11.24 32.95 15.52
N TYR A 702 -10.11 33.64 15.68
CA TYR A 702 -9.52 34.46 14.63
C TYR A 702 -8.16 33.89 14.24
N LEU A 703 -7.99 33.57 12.96
CA LEU A 703 -6.72 33.12 12.39
C LEU A 703 -6.19 34.18 11.43
N LYS A 704 -4.97 34.66 11.68
CA LYS A 704 -4.29 35.64 10.81
C LYS A 704 -3.06 35.02 10.18
N TYR A 705 -3.04 35.00 8.85
CA TYR A 705 -1.92 34.56 8.01
C TYR A 705 -1.23 35.79 7.42
N GLU A 706 0.09 35.72 7.26
CA GLU A 706 0.89 36.83 6.73
C GLU A 706 1.68 36.37 5.50
N PHE A 707 1.79 37.25 4.49
CA PHE A 707 2.59 37.00 3.30
C PHE A 707 3.20 38.29 2.76
N ASN A 708 4.27 38.17 1.96
CA ASN A 708 4.99 39.31 1.40
C ASN A 708 4.84 39.40 -0.11
N VAL A 709 4.64 40.61 -0.62
CA VAL A 709 4.60 40.92 -2.06
C VAL A 709 5.72 41.90 -2.37
N LYS A 710 6.69 41.50 -3.18
CA LYS A 710 7.75 42.40 -3.66
C LYS A 710 7.31 43.21 -4.87
N GLU A 711 6.55 42.58 -5.76
CA GLU A 711 5.96 43.21 -6.95
C GLU A 711 4.59 42.58 -7.18
N ILE A 712 3.56 43.40 -7.36
CA ILE A 712 2.19 42.90 -7.56
C ILE A 712 2.11 42.13 -8.89
N PRO A 713 1.71 40.84 -8.88
CA PRO A 713 1.59 40.01 -10.08
C PRO A 713 0.35 40.39 -10.91
N ASN A 714 0.08 39.70 -12.02
CA ASN A 714 -1.14 39.97 -12.81
C ASN A 714 -2.36 39.26 -12.23
N THR A 715 -2.15 38.14 -11.53
CA THR A 715 -3.18 37.36 -10.86
C THR A 715 -2.68 36.92 -9.49
N LEU A 716 -3.54 37.00 -8.49
CA LEU A 716 -3.26 36.47 -7.16
C LEU A 716 -4.58 36.12 -6.48
N ARG A 717 -4.74 34.84 -6.17
CA ARG A 717 -5.93 34.29 -5.53
C ARG A 717 -5.54 33.55 -4.27
N ALA A 718 -6.47 33.45 -3.34
CA ALA A 718 -6.37 32.58 -2.18
C ALA A 718 -7.32 31.38 -2.35
N CYS A 719 -6.86 30.20 -1.94
CA CYS A 719 -7.64 28.98 -1.80
C CYS A 719 -7.58 28.55 -0.34
N PHE A 720 -8.74 28.22 0.23
CA PHE A 720 -8.88 27.79 1.61
C PHE A 720 -10.09 26.87 1.77
N GLU A 721 -10.01 26.00 2.76
CA GLU A 721 -11.00 24.94 2.99
C GLU A 721 -12.26 25.48 3.66
N PRO A 722 -13.43 24.84 3.60
CA PRO A 722 -14.66 25.40 4.17
C PRO A 722 -14.72 25.23 5.72
N LEU A 723 -14.04 26.11 6.48
CA LEU A 723 -13.91 26.05 7.94
C LEU A 723 -15.02 26.79 8.72
N LYS A 724 -16.27 26.78 8.22
CA LYS A 724 -17.41 27.49 8.83
C LYS A 724 -17.14 28.99 9.11
N TYR A 725 -16.53 29.67 8.15
CA TYR A 725 -16.20 31.09 8.26
C TYR A 725 -17.43 31.98 8.45
N THR A 726 -17.26 33.03 9.24
CA THR A 726 -18.21 34.14 9.37
C THR A 726 -17.72 35.42 8.68
N SER A 727 -16.40 35.57 8.48
CA SER A 727 -15.80 36.66 7.70
C SER A 727 -14.40 36.26 7.20
N VAL A 728 -14.00 36.75 6.03
CA VAL A 728 -12.65 36.59 5.47
C VAL A 728 -12.17 37.95 4.97
N LYS A 729 -11.04 38.43 5.49
CA LYS A 729 -10.52 39.77 5.18
C LYS A 729 -9.09 39.75 4.68
N VAL A 730 -8.80 40.53 3.65
CA VAL A 730 -7.43 40.83 3.20
C VAL A 730 -7.13 42.28 3.55
N ASN A 731 -6.08 42.53 4.32
CA ASN A 731 -5.70 43.88 4.77
C ASN A 731 -6.87 44.68 5.36
N GLY A 732 -7.76 44.01 6.11
CA GLY A 732 -8.95 44.59 6.75
C GLY A 732 -10.18 44.75 5.86
N MET A 733 -10.09 44.42 4.57
CA MET A 733 -11.20 44.50 3.61
C MET A 733 -11.83 43.12 3.41
N GLU A 734 -13.15 43.02 3.48
CA GLU A 734 -13.89 41.77 3.18
C GLU A 734 -13.66 41.35 1.72
N VAL A 735 -13.45 40.05 1.52
CA VAL A 735 -13.32 39.47 0.18
C VAL A 735 -14.56 38.69 -0.23
N VAL A 736 -14.83 38.66 -1.53
CA VAL A 736 -15.94 37.88 -2.10
C VAL A 736 -15.44 36.47 -2.39
N LEU A 737 -16.13 35.50 -1.81
CA LEU A 737 -15.87 34.08 -2.04
C LEU A 737 -16.45 33.65 -3.39
N SER A 738 -15.75 32.76 -4.08
CA SER A 738 -16.09 32.21 -5.39
C SER A 738 -16.18 30.69 -5.32
N ASP A 739 -17.07 30.13 -6.16
CA ASP A 739 -17.22 28.69 -6.40
C ASP A 739 -16.18 28.13 -7.40
N GLU A 740 -15.27 28.99 -7.90
CA GLU A 740 -14.07 28.50 -8.59
C GLU A 740 -13.20 27.69 -7.62
N TRP A 741 -12.64 26.58 -8.09
CA TRP A 741 -11.91 25.64 -7.25
C TRP A 741 -10.42 25.56 -7.59
N PHE A 742 -9.62 25.21 -6.58
CA PHE A 742 -8.19 24.92 -6.70
C PHE A 742 -7.84 23.84 -5.69
N LEU A 743 -7.05 22.84 -6.10
CA LEU A 743 -6.74 21.59 -5.38
C LEU A 743 -7.94 20.65 -5.20
N ASP A 744 -9.04 21.12 -4.63
CA ASP A 744 -10.23 20.32 -4.34
C ASP A 744 -11.49 21.15 -4.62
N ARG A 745 -12.56 20.47 -5.05
CA ARG A 745 -13.84 21.12 -5.42
C ARG A 745 -14.65 21.60 -4.23
N SER A 746 -14.39 21.07 -3.04
CA SER A 746 -14.97 21.54 -1.78
C SER A 746 -14.32 22.83 -1.26
N PHE A 747 -13.16 23.21 -1.82
CA PHE A 747 -12.43 24.39 -1.34
C PHE A 747 -13.01 25.68 -1.93
N LEU A 748 -12.95 26.74 -1.14
CA LEU A 748 -13.39 28.07 -1.53
C LEU A 748 -12.21 28.87 -2.05
N THR A 749 -12.45 29.76 -3.00
CA THR A 749 -11.43 30.67 -3.50
C THR A 749 -11.86 32.12 -3.42
N ALA A 750 -10.89 33.03 -3.41
CA ALA A 750 -11.12 34.47 -3.51
C ALA A 750 -10.05 35.10 -4.40
N ASP A 751 -10.46 36.00 -5.30
CA ASP A 751 -9.52 36.92 -5.94
C ASP A 751 -9.11 37.99 -4.92
N ILE A 752 -7.81 38.06 -4.62
CA ILE A 752 -7.30 38.97 -3.60
C ILE A 752 -6.44 40.10 -4.18
N LEU A 753 -6.27 40.14 -5.51
CA LEU A 753 -5.31 41.01 -6.17
C LEU A 753 -5.55 42.50 -5.89
N GLU A 754 -6.80 42.93 -5.83
CA GLU A 754 -7.15 44.34 -5.61
C GLU A 754 -6.93 44.80 -4.15
N PHE A 755 -6.82 43.86 -3.21
CA PHE A 755 -6.66 44.15 -1.79
C PHE A 755 -5.20 44.10 -1.33
N VAL A 756 -4.29 43.55 -2.14
CA VAL A 756 -2.87 43.43 -1.78
C VAL A 756 -2.07 44.70 -2.08
N LYS A 757 -1.00 44.88 -1.32
CA LYS A 757 -0.02 45.97 -1.45
C LYS A 757 1.39 45.42 -1.48
N GLU A 758 2.33 46.18 -2.04
CA GLU A 758 3.76 45.85 -1.89
C GLU A 758 4.17 45.87 -0.40
N GLY A 759 5.04 44.95 -0.02
CA GLY A 759 5.43 44.65 1.35
C GLY A 759 4.55 43.59 2.00
N LYS A 760 4.29 43.77 3.29
CA LYS A 760 3.58 42.81 4.13
C LYS A 760 2.06 42.94 3.96
N ASN A 761 1.40 41.80 3.80
CA ASN A 761 -0.05 41.65 3.69
C ASN A 761 -0.54 40.65 4.75
N GLU A 762 -1.82 40.78 5.12
CA GLU A 762 -2.48 39.87 6.05
C GLU A 762 -3.81 39.36 5.51
N LEU A 763 -4.12 38.11 5.84
CA LEU A 763 -5.39 37.45 5.59
C LEU A 763 -5.95 36.98 6.93
N VAL A 764 -7.13 37.46 7.31
CA VAL A 764 -7.77 37.21 8.61
C VAL A 764 -9.08 36.48 8.42
N PHE A 765 -9.21 35.33 9.05
CA PHE A 765 -10.43 34.53 9.11
C PHE A 765 -11.08 34.68 10.49
N GLU A 766 -12.38 34.85 10.51
CA GLU A 766 -13.22 34.72 11.70
C GLU A 766 -14.11 33.49 11.55
N LEU A 767 -14.08 32.57 12.51
CA LEU A 767 -14.90 31.36 12.51
C LEU A 767 -15.40 31.03 13.92
N ASP A 768 -16.45 30.21 13.99
CA ASP A 768 -16.93 29.61 15.23
C ASP A 768 -16.31 28.20 15.35
N TYR A 769 -15.46 27.99 16.36
CA TYR A 769 -14.76 26.73 16.58
C TYR A 769 -15.40 25.93 17.72
N TYR A 770 -15.62 24.64 17.48
CA TYR A 770 -16.05 23.68 18.48
C TYR A 770 -15.70 22.25 18.04
N GLN A 771 -15.78 21.30 18.99
CA GLN A 771 -15.75 19.85 18.76
C GLN A 771 -16.72 19.17 19.71
N ASP A 772 -17.40 18.12 19.23
CA ASP A 772 -18.24 17.28 20.07
C ASP A 772 -17.41 16.39 21.02
N ASP A 773 -18.02 15.98 22.14
CA ASP A 773 -17.37 15.14 23.16
C ASP A 773 -16.82 13.81 22.61
N TYR A 774 -17.42 13.29 21.54
CA TYR A 774 -16.97 12.08 20.86
C TYR A 774 -15.55 12.22 20.30
N VAL A 775 -15.20 13.39 19.75
CA VAL A 775 -13.84 13.66 19.25
C VAL A 775 -12.82 13.49 20.37
N TYR A 776 -13.10 14.05 21.55
CA TYR A 776 -12.21 13.93 22.70
C TYR A 776 -12.14 12.50 23.27
N TYR A 777 -13.24 11.75 23.20
CA TYR A 777 -13.23 10.32 23.56
C TYR A 777 -12.30 9.52 22.65
N VAL A 778 -12.34 9.75 21.34
CA VAL A 778 -11.47 9.03 20.39
C VAL A 778 -10.00 9.46 20.55
N LEU A 779 -9.72 10.75 20.71
CA LEU A 779 -8.35 11.24 20.84
C LEU A 779 -7.69 10.88 22.17
N TYR A 780 -8.44 10.95 23.29
CA TYR A 780 -7.88 10.89 24.65
C TYR A 780 -8.47 9.78 25.54
N GLY A 781 -9.44 9.00 25.05
CA GLY A 781 -10.11 7.94 25.82
C GLY A 781 -9.36 6.61 25.88
N GLY A 782 -8.22 6.48 25.21
CA GLY A 782 -7.42 5.26 25.19
C GLY A 782 -7.94 4.17 24.25
N VAL A 783 -8.67 4.56 23.20
CA VAL A 783 -9.14 3.66 22.14
C VAL A 783 -8.03 3.34 21.12
N SER A 784 -8.14 2.20 20.44
CA SER A 784 -7.22 1.80 19.36
C SER A 784 -7.44 2.60 18.07
N GLU A 785 -6.63 2.29 17.05
CA GLU A 785 -6.76 2.84 15.70
C GLU A 785 -8.15 2.65 15.09
N SER A 786 -8.86 1.56 15.43
CA SER A 786 -10.14 1.19 14.84
C SER A 786 -11.16 2.32 14.89
N LEU A 787 -11.27 2.99 16.05
CA LEU A 787 -12.15 4.16 16.20
C LEU A 787 -11.52 5.47 15.73
N ARG A 788 -10.18 5.56 15.70
CA ARG A 788 -9.48 6.73 15.13
C ARG A 788 -9.69 6.82 13.62
N ASN A 789 -9.74 5.69 12.93
CA ASN A 789 -9.99 5.61 11.49
C ASN A 789 -11.41 6.03 11.09
N CYS A 790 -12.35 6.06 12.06
CA CYS A 790 -13.72 6.54 11.90
C CYS A 790 -13.89 8.04 12.19
N LEU A 791 -12.84 8.72 12.68
CA LEU A 791 -12.99 10.05 13.28
C LEU A 791 -13.30 11.11 12.22
N ASN A 792 -14.25 11.99 12.52
CA ASN A 792 -14.50 13.23 11.79
C ASN A 792 -14.47 14.41 12.78
N PHE A 793 -13.93 15.54 12.35
CA PHE A 793 -13.84 16.75 13.16
C PHE A 793 -14.98 17.72 12.81
N ASP A 794 -15.58 18.35 13.82
CA ASP A 794 -16.67 19.32 13.60
C ASP A 794 -16.19 20.61 12.95
N THR A 795 -15.02 21.07 13.38
CA THR A 795 -14.35 22.26 12.83
C THR A 795 -12.88 21.98 12.63
N GLU A 796 -12.40 22.07 11.39
CA GLU A 796 -10.97 21.97 11.11
C GLU A 796 -10.34 23.36 11.01
N ILE A 797 -9.03 23.47 11.25
CA ILE A 797 -8.26 24.66 10.94
C ILE A 797 -7.09 24.26 10.06
N GLU A 798 -6.83 25.04 9.02
CA GLU A 798 -6.02 24.57 7.90
C GLU A 798 -5.14 25.66 7.31
N SER A 799 -4.16 25.23 6.51
CA SER A 799 -3.28 26.13 5.75
C SER A 799 -4.06 26.88 4.68
N VAL A 800 -3.52 28.02 4.24
CA VAL A 800 -4.05 28.78 3.10
C VAL A 800 -3.08 28.67 1.93
N TYR A 801 -3.62 28.47 0.73
CA TYR A 801 -2.81 28.38 -0.49
C TYR A 801 -3.01 29.64 -1.32
N LEU A 802 -1.94 30.42 -1.52
CA LEU A 802 -1.93 31.50 -2.49
C LEU A 802 -1.54 30.94 -3.85
N TYR A 803 -2.24 31.30 -4.93
CA TYR A 803 -1.94 30.83 -6.27
C TYR A 803 -2.17 31.89 -7.35
N GLY A 804 -1.42 31.81 -8.44
CA GLY A 804 -1.47 32.77 -9.55
C GLY A 804 -0.24 32.73 -10.47
N ASP A 805 -0.17 33.67 -11.40
CA ASP A 805 0.93 33.82 -12.37
C ASP A 805 2.10 34.64 -11.79
N PHE A 806 2.77 34.07 -10.79
CA PHE A 806 3.86 34.74 -10.10
C PHE A 806 5.11 33.87 -9.94
N SER A 807 6.23 34.53 -9.68
CA SER A 807 7.46 33.90 -9.22
C SER A 807 7.68 34.20 -7.74
N VAL A 808 8.33 33.29 -7.03
CA VAL A 808 8.72 33.46 -5.63
C VAL A 808 10.17 33.93 -5.55
N VAL A 809 10.40 35.07 -4.91
CA VAL A 809 11.74 35.57 -4.58
C VAL A 809 12.05 35.19 -3.15
N CYS A 810 13.18 34.51 -2.96
CA CYS A 810 13.70 34.12 -1.66
C CYS A 810 14.73 35.17 -1.18
N ASP A 811 14.71 35.51 0.10
CA ASP A 811 15.65 36.45 0.74
C ASP A 811 17.00 35.83 1.14
N SER A 812 17.10 34.50 1.11
CA SER A 812 18.30 33.72 1.40
C SER A 812 18.46 32.56 0.42
N ASP A 813 19.63 31.92 0.46
CA ASP A 813 19.89 30.74 -0.36
C ASP A 813 19.25 29.47 0.24
N PHE A 814 18.92 28.52 -0.63
CA PHE A 814 18.57 27.16 -0.24
C PHE A 814 19.80 26.38 0.18
N THR A 815 19.67 25.55 1.22
CA THR A 815 20.70 24.57 1.60
C THR A 815 20.30 23.18 1.11
N SER A 816 21.25 22.37 0.65
CA SER A 816 20.97 20.97 0.30
C SER A 816 21.15 20.08 1.52
N SER A 817 20.23 19.14 1.73
CA SER A 817 20.35 18.11 2.77
C SER A 817 20.40 16.70 2.16
N ARG A 818 20.07 15.67 2.95
CA ARG A 818 20.08 14.27 2.49
C ARG A 818 19.13 14.09 1.31
N ASN A 819 19.41 13.10 0.46
CA ASN A 819 18.59 12.75 -0.71
C ASN A 819 18.37 13.93 -1.69
N ASN A 820 19.30 14.88 -1.74
CA ASN A 820 19.25 16.09 -2.59
C ASN A 820 18.04 17.00 -2.36
N VAL A 821 17.39 16.89 -1.19
CA VAL A 821 16.30 17.78 -0.78
C VAL A 821 16.84 19.19 -0.54
N LEU A 822 16.05 20.19 -0.94
CA LEU A 822 16.36 21.61 -0.75
C LEU A 822 15.62 22.12 0.49
N GLU A 823 16.38 22.67 1.44
CA GLU A 823 15.87 23.23 2.68
C GLU A 823 15.95 24.76 2.66
N TYR A 824 14.93 25.42 3.21
CA TYR A 824 14.83 26.88 3.23
C TYR A 824 14.16 27.39 4.51
N ALA A 825 14.78 28.36 5.17
CA ALA A 825 14.29 28.95 6.44
C ALA A 825 14.08 30.47 6.37
N GLY A 826 14.13 31.05 5.16
CA GLY A 826 13.94 32.48 4.93
C GLY A 826 12.49 32.86 4.66
N GLN A 827 12.26 34.10 4.20
CA GLN A 827 10.94 34.59 3.80
C GLN A 827 10.71 34.54 2.29
N PHE A 828 9.52 34.08 1.91
CA PHE A 828 9.06 34.10 0.52
C PHE A 828 8.40 35.44 0.17
N HIS A 829 8.70 35.95 -1.01
CA HIS A 829 8.11 37.16 -1.57
C HIS A 829 7.51 36.90 -2.95
N ILE A 830 6.24 37.24 -3.14
CA ILE A 830 5.58 37.18 -4.46
C ILE A 830 6.11 38.29 -5.36
N ALA A 831 6.47 37.97 -6.60
CA ALA A 831 6.89 38.93 -7.63
C ALA A 831 6.29 38.54 -8.99
N ARG A 832 6.36 39.46 -9.97
CA ARG A 832 5.87 39.14 -11.33
C ARG A 832 6.57 37.92 -11.91
N GLN A 833 5.79 37.08 -12.59
CA GLN A 833 6.31 35.91 -13.27
C GLN A 833 7.31 36.31 -14.37
N LYS A 834 8.45 35.61 -14.40
CA LYS A 834 9.43 35.70 -15.49
C LYS A 834 8.85 35.10 -16.78
N GLU A 835 9.34 35.55 -17.94
CA GLU A 835 8.96 35.00 -19.25
C GLU A 835 9.71 33.68 -19.57
N ASP A 836 10.75 33.35 -18.81
CA ASP A 836 11.58 32.15 -18.99
C ASP A 836 11.91 31.47 -17.65
N VAL A 837 12.45 30.26 -17.73
CA VAL A 837 12.86 29.44 -16.58
C VAL A 837 14.13 28.66 -16.86
N ASP A 838 14.97 28.51 -15.83
CA ASP A 838 16.01 27.50 -15.78
C ASP A 838 15.43 26.17 -15.33
N ILE A 839 15.09 25.32 -16.32
CA ILE A 839 14.48 24.02 -16.04
C ILE A 839 15.42 23.02 -15.37
N SER A 840 16.72 23.32 -15.22
CA SER A 840 17.65 22.46 -14.47
C SER A 840 17.49 22.61 -12.94
N ASP A 841 16.88 23.70 -12.46
CA ASP A 841 16.62 23.95 -11.04
C ASP A 841 15.38 24.85 -10.85
N VAL A 842 14.20 24.32 -11.19
CA VAL A 842 12.93 25.07 -11.20
C VAL A 842 12.58 25.63 -9.81
N VAL A 843 12.88 24.89 -8.75
CA VAL A 843 12.65 25.29 -7.35
C VAL A 843 13.36 26.60 -7.04
N LYS A 844 14.66 26.69 -7.34
CA LYS A 844 15.45 27.90 -7.07
C LYS A 844 15.15 29.05 -8.01
N ASP A 845 14.59 28.78 -9.18
CA ASP A 845 14.28 29.83 -10.17
C ASP A 845 12.91 30.51 -9.95
N GLY A 846 12.26 30.22 -8.83
CA GLY A 846 11.08 30.95 -8.34
C GLY A 846 9.81 30.12 -8.26
N TYR A 847 9.92 28.79 -8.35
CA TYR A 847 8.80 27.86 -8.31
C TYR A 847 8.93 26.80 -7.20
N PRO A 848 9.26 27.18 -5.95
CA PRO A 848 9.54 26.20 -4.90
C PRO A 848 8.31 25.41 -4.46
N PHE A 849 7.12 26.00 -4.51
CA PHE A 849 5.84 25.33 -4.18
C PHE A 849 5.04 24.93 -5.42
N PHE A 850 5.66 24.93 -6.60
CA PHE A 850 4.94 24.62 -7.82
C PHE A 850 4.36 23.21 -7.75
N SER A 851 3.08 23.06 -8.12
CA SER A 851 2.43 21.79 -8.38
C SER A 851 1.48 21.96 -9.57
N GLY A 852 1.58 21.08 -10.56
CA GLY A 852 0.84 21.20 -11.81
C GLY A 852 1.64 20.80 -13.04
N LYS A 853 1.35 21.47 -14.16
CA LYS A 853 2.02 21.30 -15.44
C LYS A 853 2.78 22.57 -15.87
N MET A 854 3.98 22.39 -16.42
CA MET A 854 4.84 23.48 -16.89
C MET A 854 5.22 23.23 -18.35
N HIS A 855 4.72 24.09 -19.25
CA HIS A 855 4.94 24.00 -20.69
C HIS A 855 6.00 25.01 -21.13
N VAL A 856 7.13 24.49 -21.62
CA VAL A 856 8.33 25.27 -21.94
C VAL A 856 8.84 24.91 -23.34
N ALA A 857 9.49 25.87 -24.00
CA ALA A 857 10.06 25.67 -25.32
C ALA A 857 11.46 26.25 -25.47
N LYS A 858 12.21 25.66 -26.40
CA LYS A 858 13.55 26.10 -26.79
C LYS A 858 13.91 25.60 -28.18
N THR A 859 14.78 26.33 -28.87
CA THR A 859 15.33 25.86 -30.15
C THR A 859 16.70 25.19 -30.00
N PHE A 860 16.97 24.22 -30.87
CA PHE A 860 18.29 23.60 -31.00
C PHE A 860 18.62 23.34 -32.47
N ASN A 861 19.92 23.25 -32.79
CA ASN A 861 20.38 23.05 -34.16
C ASN A 861 20.87 21.62 -34.39
N VAL A 862 20.46 21.04 -35.51
CA VAL A 862 20.89 19.73 -36.02
C VAL A 862 21.71 19.94 -37.29
N ASP A 863 23.00 19.65 -37.23
CA ASP A 863 23.91 19.83 -38.38
C ASP A 863 23.66 18.78 -39.47
N LYS A 864 23.35 17.54 -39.06
CA LYS A 864 23.04 16.41 -39.94
C LYS A 864 22.12 15.46 -39.21
N ILE A 865 21.07 15.00 -39.89
CA ILE A 865 20.17 13.99 -39.32
C ILE A 865 20.89 12.64 -39.29
N GLN A 866 20.93 12.06 -38.10
CA GLN A 866 21.34 10.68 -37.83
C GLN A 866 20.38 10.11 -36.78
N LYS A 867 20.65 8.91 -36.25
CA LYS A 867 19.85 8.44 -35.11
C LYS A 867 20.06 9.41 -33.95
N MET A 868 18.98 9.98 -33.45
CA MET A 868 19.00 11.02 -32.43
C MET A 868 18.03 10.65 -31.31
N GLU A 869 18.48 10.80 -30.07
CA GLU A 869 17.63 10.68 -28.89
C GLU A 869 17.55 11.99 -28.13
N LEU A 870 16.36 12.29 -27.61
CA LEU A 870 16.16 13.28 -26.57
C LEU A 870 16.30 12.57 -25.22
N ILE A 871 17.13 13.12 -24.34
CA ILE A 871 17.33 12.63 -22.97
C ILE A 871 16.98 13.76 -22.00
N VAL A 872 16.07 13.49 -21.08
CA VAL A 872 15.54 14.44 -20.09
C VAL A 872 15.91 13.91 -18.70
N ASP A 873 17.09 14.30 -18.21
CA ASP A 873 17.71 13.74 -17.00
C ASP A 873 17.44 14.62 -15.77
N GLY A 874 16.58 14.17 -14.87
CA GLY A 874 16.16 14.97 -13.72
C GLY A 874 15.05 14.34 -12.88
N ARG A 875 14.36 15.18 -12.08
CA ARG A 875 13.25 14.76 -11.23
C ARG A 875 11.96 15.43 -11.71
N TYR A 876 11.04 14.61 -12.20
CA TYR A 876 9.70 14.96 -12.65
C TYR A 876 8.84 13.69 -12.62
N SER A 877 7.50 13.83 -12.67
CA SER A 877 6.61 12.68 -12.71
C SER A 877 6.40 12.19 -14.14
N VAL A 878 6.06 13.11 -15.06
CA VAL A 878 5.92 12.82 -16.49
C VAL A 878 6.47 13.99 -17.31
N CYS A 879 7.07 13.70 -18.46
CA CYS A 879 7.44 14.72 -19.45
C CYS A 879 6.92 14.34 -20.85
N ASP A 880 5.99 15.13 -21.38
CA ASP A 880 5.55 15.02 -22.77
C ASP A 880 6.48 15.85 -23.66
N CYS A 881 7.09 15.20 -24.66
CA CYS A 881 8.12 15.77 -25.50
C CYS A 881 7.61 16.00 -26.93
N TYR A 882 7.70 17.23 -27.41
CA TYR A 882 7.33 17.60 -28.78
C TYR A 882 8.52 18.17 -29.53
N VAL A 883 8.70 17.72 -30.77
CA VAL A 883 9.74 18.27 -31.67
C VAL A 883 9.04 18.77 -32.93
N ASN A 884 9.25 20.05 -33.26
CA ASN A 884 8.61 20.72 -34.39
C ASN A 884 7.08 20.55 -34.41
N GLY A 885 6.43 20.68 -33.25
CA GLY A 885 4.97 20.58 -33.08
C GLY A 885 4.39 19.17 -33.14
N LYS A 886 5.23 18.11 -33.13
CA LYS A 886 4.78 16.72 -33.13
C LYS A 886 5.21 16.01 -31.84
N MET A 887 4.31 15.25 -31.23
CA MET A 887 4.60 14.41 -30.06
C MET A 887 5.63 13.33 -30.43
N ALA A 888 6.83 13.46 -29.87
CA ALA A 888 7.94 12.53 -30.09
C ALA A 888 7.96 11.41 -29.05
N GLY A 889 7.53 11.69 -27.82
CA GLY A 889 7.45 10.68 -26.76
C GLY A 889 6.86 11.19 -25.45
N ARG A 890 6.37 10.26 -24.64
CA ARG A 890 5.95 10.48 -23.25
C ARG A 890 6.90 9.76 -22.32
N LEU A 891 7.61 10.52 -21.49
CA LEU A 891 8.62 10.02 -20.57
C LEU A 891 7.98 9.79 -19.19
N MET A 892 7.61 8.54 -18.92
CA MET A 892 6.96 8.11 -17.68
C MET A 892 7.77 7.04 -16.94
N TYR A 893 8.26 6.04 -17.69
CA TYR A 893 9.06 4.93 -17.17
C TYR A 893 10.53 4.98 -17.59
N LYS A 894 10.86 5.92 -18.48
CA LYS A 894 12.19 6.14 -19.05
C LYS A 894 12.41 7.64 -19.15
N ASN A 895 13.66 8.03 -19.27
CA ASN A 895 14.08 9.43 -19.38
C ASN A 895 14.50 9.83 -20.80
N HIS A 896 14.23 9.01 -21.81
CA HIS A 896 14.65 9.27 -23.19
C HIS A 896 13.64 8.77 -24.23
N CYS A 897 13.66 9.38 -25.42
CA CYS A 897 12.90 8.92 -26.59
C CYS A 897 13.64 9.19 -27.91
N ASP A 898 13.36 8.39 -28.94
CA ASP A 898 13.88 8.57 -30.29
C ASP A 898 13.18 9.75 -30.97
N ILE A 899 13.97 10.75 -31.39
CA ILE A 899 13.48 11.96 -32.06
C ILE A 899 13.86 12.02 -33.55
N THR A 900 14.48 10.96 -34.09
CA THR A 900 15.11 10.94 -35.42
C THR A 900 14.15 11.35 -36.53
N GLU A 901 12.90 10.88 -36.48
CA GLU A 901 11.88 11.17 -37.51
C GLU A 901 11.21 12.55 -37.36
N PHE A 902 11.48 13.24 -36.25
CA PHE A 902 10.83 14.51 -35.89
C PHE A 902 11.73 15.73 -36.11
N VAL A 903 13.05 15.51 -36.19
CA VAL A 903 14.04 16.56 -36.45
C VAL A 903 14.21 16.88 -37.93
N LYS A 904 14.66 18.09 -38.23
CA LYS A 904 15.12 18.55 -39.55
C LYS A 904 16.53 19.13 -39.44
N GLU A 905 17.29 19.15 -40.53
CA GLU A 905 18.57 19.87 -40.55
C GLU A 905 18.35 21.38 -40.33
N GLY A 906 19.24 22.00 -39.56
CA GLY A 906 19.10 23.38 -39.10
C GLY A 906 18.35 23.50 -37.77
N GLU A 907 17.58 24.57 -37.62
CA GLU A 907 16.91 24.90 -36.37
C GLU A 907 15.64 24.06 -36.16
N ASN A 908 15.50 23.50 -34.96
CA ASN A 908 14.37 22.69 -34.51
C ASN A 908 13.77 23.33 -33.25
N GLU A 909 12.44 23.29 -33.12
CA GLU A 909 11.75 23.65 -31.88
C GLU A 909 11.56 22.39 -31.03
N LEU A 910 11.96 22.48 -29.76
CA LEU A 910 11.69 21.50 -28.71
C LEU A 910 10.70 22.11 -27.73
N GLU A 911 9.56 21.47 -27.52
CA GLU A 911 8.59 21.81 -26.48
C GLU A 911 8.52 20.65 -25.48
N LEU A 912 8.55 20.97 -24.18
CA LEU A 912 8.47 20.01 -23.09
C LEU A 912 7.32 20.41 -22.17
N VAL A 913 6.46 19.45 -21.83
CA VAL A 913 5.42 19.62 -20.81
C VAL A 913 5.78 18.75 -19.62
N PHE A 914 6.31 19.38 -18.58
CA PHE A 914 6.62 18.70 -17.32
C PHE A 914 5.41 18.68 -16.40
N TYR A 915 5.13 17.51 -15.84
CA TYR A 915 4.19 17.33 -14.75
C TYR A 915 4.97 16.93 -13.50
N ASN A 916 4.59 17.48 -12.36
CA ASN A 916 5.23 17.18 -11.09
C ASN A 916 4.26 16.53 -10.09
N SER A 917 4.71 16.42 -8.84
CA SER A 917 3.93 15.94 -7.71
C SER A 917 3.30 17.08 -6.89
N GLN A 918 2.46 16.72 -5.93
CA GLN A 918 1.98 17.63 -4.89
C GLN A 918 3.00 17.87 -3.76
N ARG A 919 4.15 17.22 -3.78
CA ARG A 919 5.09 17.18 -2.65
C ARG A 919 5.55 18.57 -2.20
N ASN A 920 5.80 19.44 -3.17
CA ASN A 920 6.29 20.79 -2.92
C ASN A 920 5.20 21.78 -2.47
N LEU A 921 3.92 21.40 -2.59
CA LEU A 921 2.80 22.22 -2.12
C LEU A 921 2.21 21.70 -0.81
N LEU A 922 2.03 20.39 -0.68
CA LEU A 922 1.33 19.74 0.44
C LEU A 922 2.27 19.16 1.52
N GLY A 923 3.58 19.10 1.28
CA GLY A 923 4.56 18.68 2.28
C GLY A 923 4.72 17.16 2.43
N PRO A 924 5.24 16.68 3.58
CA PRO A 924 5.40 17.40 4.86
C PRO A 924 6.68 18.26 4.90
N HIS A 925 6.53 19.59 4.87
CA HIS A 925 7.67 20.52 4.76
C HIS A 925 8.53 20.59 6.02
N HIS A 926 7.89 20.52 7.18
CA HIS A 926 8.50 20.83 8.48
C HIS A 926 8.95 19.60 9.26
N PHE A 927 8.73 18.40 8.73
CA PHE A 927 9.14 17.19 9.42
C PHE A 927 10.67 17.07 9.50
N VAL A 928 11.16 16.55 10.62
CA VAL A 928 12.60 16.39 10.91
C VAL A 928 13.32 15.52 9.88
N ASP A 929 12.65 14.50 9.34
CA ASP A 929 13.10 13.80 8.14
C ASP A 929 12.55 14.55 6.90
N PRO A 930 13.42 15.18 6.08
CA PRO A 930 12.98 16.02 4.97
C PRO A 930 12.31 15.25 3.83
N GLU A 931 12.55 13.93 3.68
CA GLU A 931 11.85 13.08 2.71
C GLU A 931 11.86 11.61 3.20
N PRO A 932 10.90 11.24 4.08
CA PRO A 932 10.80 9.88 4.60
C PRO A 932 10.32 8.92 3.50
N THR A 933 10.78 7.67 3.56
CA THR A 933 10.46 6.63 2.55
C THR A 933 9.09 5.99 2.73
N ALA A 934 8.43 6.25 3.85
CA ALA A 934 7.05 5.87 4.14
C ALA A 934 6.33 7.04 4.84
N LEU A 935 5.15 7.41 4.36
CA LEU A 935 4.37 8.55 4.84
C LEU A 935 2.97 8.16 5.29
N GLY A 936 2.53 8.73 6.40
CA GLY A 936 1.16 8.67 6.89
C GLY A 936 0.77 9.97 7.61
N PRO A 937 -0.43 10.02 8.24
CA PRO A 937 -0.96 11.25 8.85
C PRO A 937 -0.05 11.90 9.91
N VAL A 938 0.73 11.08 10.63
CA VAL A 938 1.58 11.52 11.74
C VAL A 938 2.70 12.46 11.26
N GLN A 939 3.32 12.21 10.09
CA GLN A 939 4.42 13.05 9.59
C GLN A 939 3.97 14.46 9.17
N PHE A 940 2.66 14.66 8.94
CA PHE A 940 2.08 15.97 8.62
C PHE A 940 1.53 16.68 9.86
N SER A 941 0.82 15.95 10.72
CA SER A 941 0.10 16.52 11.87
C SER A 941 0.92 16.56 13.15
N LEU A 942 1.92 15.68 13.30
CA LEU A 942 2.69 15.46 14.52
C LEU A 942 1.79 15.23 15.74
N GLU A 943 0.66 14.53 15.53
CA GLU A 943 -0.31 14.23 16.57
C GLU A 943 0.37 13.58 17.78
N ASN A 944 -0.01 14.00 18.99
CA ASN A 944 0.59 13.59 20.27
C ASN A 944 2.06 13.97 20.50
N MET A 945 2.70 14.68 19.55
CA MET A 945 4.10 15.13 19.69
C MET A 945 4.24 16.62 20.00
N TRP A 946 3.16 17.40 19.89
CA TRP A 946 3.16 18.84 20.19
C TRP A 946 3.27 19.14 21.69
N THR A 947 3.75 20.33 22.02
CA THR A 947 3.70 20.95 23.35
C THR A 947 3.35 22.44 23.19
N GLU A 948 3.09 23.15 24.29
CA GLU A 948 2.91 24.61 24.24
C GLU A 948 4.15 25.34 23.70
N GLU A 949 5.33 24.73 23.84
CA GLU A 949 6.61 25.30 23.40
C GLU A 949 6.96 24.92 21.95
N GLY A 950 6.41 23.82 21.41
CA GLY A 950 6.68 23.32 20.06
C GLY A 950 6.72 21.79 19.97
N CYS A 951 7.29 21.25 18.89
CA CYS A 951 7.46 19.81 18.69
C CYS A 951 8.90 19.51 18.24
N PRO A 952 9.63 18.57 18.87
CA PRO A 952 10.99 18.20 18.43
C PRO A 952 11.07 17.62 17.01
N ALA A 953 9.95 17.08 16.50
CA ALA A 953 9.85 16.56 15.14
C ALA A 953 9.49 17.63 14.10
N HIS A 954 9.21 18.87 14.55
CA HIS A 954 8.94 20.04 13.72
C HIS A 954 10.16 20.95 13.64
N LEU A 955 10.56 21.34 12.44
CA LEU A 955 11.61 22.31 12.19
C LEU A 955 11.02 23.53 11.48
N ASP A 956 11.36 24.73 11.95
CA ASP A 956 10.98 26.01 11.33
C ASP A 956 11.77 26.27 10.04
N ARG A 957 11.59 25.38 9.06
CA ARG A 957 12.14 25.40 7.70
C ARG A 957 11.27 24.59 6.76
N TYR A 958 11.23 24.95 5.49
CA TYR A 958 10.59 24.15 4.44
C TYR A 958 11.58 23.15 3.84
N SER A 959 11.09 21.95 3.52
CA SER A 959 11.77 20.97 2.67
C SER A 959 11.06 20.84 1.32
N PHE A 960 11.84 20.95 0.25
CA PHE A 960 11.39 20.84 -1.14
C PHE A 960 12.18 19.78 -1.90
N VAL A 961 11.48 18.92 -2.61
CA VAL A 961 12.09 18.01 -3.58
C VAL A 961 12.47 18.79 -4.83
N ARG A 962 13.57 18.38 -5.47
CA ARG A 962 13.98 18.99 -6.73
C ARG A 962 12.94 18.72 -7.81
N PHE A 963 12.76 19.69 -8.69
CA PHE A 963 11.94 19.56 -9.88
C PHE A 963 12.66 20.19 -11.06
N GLY A 964 12.60 19.51 -12.20
CA GLY A 964 13.30 19.93 -13.42
C GLY A 964 14.26 18.86 -13.94
N ALA A 965 14.92 19.17 -15.06
CA ALA A 965 15.83 18.27 -15.75
C ALA A 965 16.89 18.99 -16.56
N ASP A 966 18.05 18.33 -16.70
CA ASP A 966 19.04 18.62 -17.72
C ASP A 966 18.67 17.93 -19.03
N ILE A 967 18.70 18.69 -20.13
CA ILE A 967 18.26 18.21 -21.45
C ILE A 967 19.47 17.94 -22.34
N TYR A 968 19.49 16.76 -22.96
CA TYR A 968 20.55 16.35 -23.88
C TYR A 968 19.97 15.83 -25.18
N ILE A 969 20.69 16.06 -26.28
CA ILE A 969 20.54 15.32 -27.53
C ILE A 969 21.65 14.28 -27.59
N GLY A 970 21.28 13.02 -27.58
CA GLY A 970 22.14 11.88 -27.85
C GLY A 970 22.26 11.62 -29.35
N THR A 971 23.47 11.39 -29.83
CA THR A 971 23.73 11.08 -31.24
C THR A 971 24.73 9.95 -31.46
#